data_AF-A0A1C5YBV2-F1
#
_entry.id   AF-A0A1C5YBV2-F1
#
_cell.length_a   1.000
_cell.length_b   1.000
_cell.length_c   1.000
_cell.angle_alpha   90.00
_cell.angle_beta   90.00
_cell.angle_gamma   90.00
#
_symmetry.space_group_name_H-M   'P 1'
#
loop_
_entity.id
_entity.type
_entity.pdbx_description
1 polymer ?
#
loop_
_entity_poly.entity_id
_entity_poly.type
_entity_poly.pdbx_seq_one_letter_code
_entity_poly.pdbx_strand_id
1 'polypeptide(L)'
;MDTNEKKGNLITMYKAAQSLGIKAEVLQYQIDAGNIECIDGMVHESACDTIVEQQATYIGIKAFLQNHDNDRFESKYVRNRNKYIDFLEDNAYFGIEIVEPENILFEFPEREDFYITREDAQLLEYKSEQFFKDFGLTEEEKVRRIINHSKGHALTSEYIKKYLTYIEDEDNIYTPSLTAFVRTIFDMSDIKQLTDEDIVSAIEYADAVRTKKMLIDFFKYVAKYETVKYHNIELKKKESDSEPAYPYEDFIRLAKILFNTDYDKEHNLTLKALENSKYIEMWMFLSCHYICGWRSSDICDRWVYPDLKSNDNPFKINIDTLKEDILNGNISDETYDKVALYAIRRIEMAYNVPQKTGLGKLRSEIVPELRTFFGKLILIAEYHHVTSGEGYMNSHRTAMYRSWVICRDFFGDDVFAITGKHSFSSRRLNKSYLQGLEQLARDDGNTTLVAHVVASFARNHSNIDTTAIYLKDHGLTGESAEIVLYMMMQRGVFSVSLYNALITAYPEAFEKLSSKEQTAIMEKIPLSAYELETVGTALIASDRVAEVFREGKTDEPKEILKAMFAIAQGRGKGKDAGIYCKKKALGYACENPTYESCLANLCPYHVFTSDGVPALVKVIKEYQLKELTTGNKKYGIALKTKIIPAFQDIINAIIKEMSEEDKAGTKKLIEEALNG
;
A
#
# COMPACT_ATOMS: atom_id res chain seq x y z
N MET A 1 1.49 21.31 85.01
CA MET A 1 0.88 22.61 84.68
C MET A 1 1.91 23.39 83.90
N ASP A 2 1.78 23.38 82.57
CA ASP A 2 2.11 24.50 81.68
C ASP A 2 1.61 24.13 80.29
N THR A 3 0.28 24.13 80.15
CA THR A 3 -0.45 24.13 78.87
C THR A 3 -0.80 25.58 78.57
N ASN A 4 0.17 26.33 78.06
CA ASN A 4 -0.03 27.70 77.63
C ASN A 4 0.74 27.95 76.33
N GLU A 5 0.44 27.17 75.29
CA GLU A 5 0.83 27.50 73.92
C GLU A 5 -0.42 27.78 73.06
N LYS A 6 -0.54 29.05 72.69
CA LYS A 6 -1.19 29.59 71.48
C LYS A 6 -2.67 29.25 71.23
N LYS A 7 -3.57 29.82 72.03
CA LYS A 7 -4.97 30.11 71.63
C LYS A 7 -5.11 31.29 70.65
N GLY A 8 -4.02 31.79 70.07
CA GLY A 8 -3.98 33.00 69.24
C GLY A 8 -4.15 32.79 67.73
N ASN A 9 -4.10 31.56 67.23
CA ASN A 9 -3.98 31.29 65.78
C ASN A 9 -5.10 30.38 65.24
N LEU A 10 -6.27 30.35 65.88
CA LEU A 10 -7.41 29.51 65.48
C LEU A 10 -8.63 30.37 65.15
N ILE A 11 -9.19 30.16 63.97
CA ILE A 11 -10.37 30.86 63.45
C ILE A 11 -11.49 29.87 63.18
N THR A 12 -12.74 30.24 63.45
CA THR A 12 -13.88 29.36 63.15
C THR A 12 -14.00 29.15 61.64
N MET A 13 -14.37 27.94 61.22
CA MET A 13 -14.47 27.60 59.79
C MET A 13 -15.36 28.58 59.00
N TYR A 14 -16.47 29.03 59.58
CA TYR A 14 -17.34 30.02 58.95
C TYR A 14 -16.65 31.39 58.74
N LYS A 15 -15.90 31.87 59.74
CA LYS A 15 -15.15 33.13 59.63
C LYS A 15 -13.99 33.00 58.64
N ALA A 16 -13.30 31.84 58.63
CA ALA A 16 -12.26 31.53 57.67
C ALA A 16 -12.79 31.53 56.23
N ALA A 17 -13.87 30.79 55.96
CA ALA A 17 -14.54 30.76 54.66
C ALA A 17 -14.90 32.16 54.17
N GLN A 18 -15.50 32.96 55.06
CA GLN A 18 -15.90 34.34 54.77
C GLN A 18 -14.70 35.24 54.47
N SER A 19 -13.61 35.13 55.23
CA SER A 19 -12.40 35.93 55.01
C SER A 19 -11.65 35.56 53.73
N LEU A 20 -11.71 34.29 53.33
CA LEU A 20 -11.03 33.75 52.15
C LEU A 20 -11.89 33.89 50.87
N GLY A 21 -13.16 34.31 51.01
CA GLY A 21 -14.09 34.43 49.89
C GLY A 21 -14.47 33.08 49.25
N ILE A 22 -14.30 31.97 49.98
CA ILE A 22 -14.61 30.61 49.51
C ILE A 22 -15.85 30.06 50.20
N LYS A 23 -16.45 29.04 49.58
CA LYS A 23 -17.59 28.32 50.15
C LYS A 23 -17.15 27.52 51.38
N ALA A 24 -17.96 27.54 52.44
CA ALA A 24 -17.65 26.81 53.67
C ALA A 24 -17.54 25.29 53.41
N GLU A 25 -18.28 24.77 52.42
CA GLU A 25 -18.22 23.39 51.99
C GLU A 25 -16.86 23.00 51.39
N VAL A 26 -16.12 23.95 50.79
CA VAL A 26 -14.77 23.70 50.27
C VAL A 26 -13.79 23.48 51.43
N LEU A 27 -13.83 24.34 52.45
CA LEU A 27 -12.99 24.15 53.65
C LEU A 27 -13.33 22.85 54.36
N GLN A 28 -14.63 22.53 54.50
CA GLN A 28 -15.04 21.27 55.10
C GLN A 28 -14.48 20.07 54.32
N TYR A 29 -14.56 20.09 52.99
CA TYR A 29 -14.00 19.05 52.14
C TYR A 29 -12.49 18.88 52.35
N GLN A 30 -11.73 19.97 52.40
CA GLN A 30 -10.27 19.91 52.59
C GLN A 30 -9.89 19.38 53.99
N ILE A 31 -10.71 19.66 55.00
CA ILE A 31 -10.56 19.07 56.34
C ILE A 31 -10.84 17.56 56.29
N ASP A 32 -11.95 17.16 55.65
CA ASP A 32 -12.35 15.75 55.54
C ASP A 32 -11.35 14.91 54.73
N ALA A 33 -10.71 15.53 53.72
CA ALA A 33 -9.65 14.93 52.92
C ALA A 33 -8.29 14.87 53.65
N GLY A 34 -8.17 15.49 54.83
CA GLY A 34 -6.93 15.52 55.61
C GLY A 34 -5.89 16.55 55.14
N ASN A 35 -6.27 17.46 54.24
CA ASN A 35 -5.38 18.49 53.70
C ASN A 35 -5.26 19.71 54.64
N ILE A 36 -6.24 19.92 55.52
CA ILE A 36 -6.26 21.00 56.52
C ILE A 36 -6.58 20.42 57.89
N GLU A 37 -5.73 20.68 58.89
CA GLU A 37 -5.99 20.29 60.27
C GLU A 37 -7.10 21.16 60.90
N CYS A 38 -8.02 20.50 61.62
CA CYS A 38 -9.13 21.13 62.33
C CYS A 38 -9.16 20.68 63.79
N ILE A 39 -9.29 21.63 64.72
CA ILE A 39 -9.38 21.41 66.17
C ILE A 39 -10.67 22.07 66.66
N ASP A 40 -11.59 21.29 67.22
CA ASP A 40 -12.88 21.76 67.77
C ASP A 40 -13.70 22.66 66.80
N GLY A 41 -13.66 22.37 65.49
CA GLY A 41 -14.35 23.15 64.45
C GLY A 41 -13.68 24.47 64.09
N MET A 42 -12.41 24.66 64.49
CA MET A 42 -11.57 25.79 64.15
C MET A 42 -10.35 25.34 63.32
N VAL A 43 -9.95 26.18 62.37
CA VAL A 43 -8.78 25.96 61.51
C VAL A 43 -7.66 26.92 61.91
N HIS A 44 -6.42 26.51 61.66
CA HIS A 44 -5.27 27.38 61.88
C HIS A 44 -5.23 28.55 60.89
N GLU A 45 -4.87 29.73 61.38
CA GLU A 45 -4.71 30.93 60.54
C GLU A 45 -3.64 30.73 59.45
N SER A 46 -2.59 29.94 59.74
CA SER A 46 -1.57 29.57 58.74
C SER A 46 -2.14 28.79 57.55
N ALA A 47 -3.19 27.99 57.72
CA ALA A 47 -3.86 27.32 56.61
C ALA A 47 -4.65 28.33 55.75
N CYS A 48 -5.18 29.37 56.38
CA CYS A 48 -5.82 30.48 55.68
C CYS A 48 -4.78 31.28 54.89
N ASP A 49 -3.60 31.55 55.47
CA ASP A 49 -2.49 32.21 54.79
C ASP A 49 -2.04 31.43 53.55
N THR A 50 -1.90 30.10 53.64
CA THR A 50 -1.59 29.23 52.49
C THR A 50 -2.67 29.33 51.41
N ILE A 51 -3.95 29.35 51.78
CA ILE A 51 -5.05 29.50 50.82
C ILE A 51 -4.98 30.86 50.12
N VAL A 52 -4.71 31.95 50.85
CA VAL A 52 -4.55 33.30 50.27
C VAL A 52 -3.38 33.32 49.30
N GLU A 53 -2.25 32.73 49.68
CA GLU A 53 -1.07 32.61 48.81
C GLU A 53 -1.39 31.83 47.53
N GLN A 54 -2.10 30.70 47.65
CA GLN A 54 -2.55 29.92 46.49
C GLN A 54 -3.51 30.72 45.58
N GLN A 55 -4.48 31.45 46.13
CA GLN A 55 -5.41 32.29 45.34
C GLN A 55 -4.68 33.42 44.58
N ALA A 56 -3.62 33.97 45.20
CA ALA A 56 -2.78 34.98 44.58
C ALA A 56 -1.86 34.40 43.50
N THR A 57 -1.41 33.14 43.68
CA THR A 57 -0.41 32.51 42.81
C THR A 57 -1.02 31.79 41.62
N TYR A 58 -2.15 31.11 41.80
CA TYR A 58 -2.71 30.20 40.80
C TYR A 58 -3.99 30.72 40.15
N ILE A 59 -4.21 30.29 38.92
CA ILE A 59 -5.45 30.47 38.17
C ILE A 59 -5.83 29.14 37.51
N GLY A 60 -7.10 28.76 37.63
CA GLY A 60 -7.63 27.58 36.97
C GLY A 60 -7.72 27.76 35.46
N ILE A 61 -7.50 26.70 34.70
CA ILE A 61 -7.48 26.79 33.23
C ILE A 61 -8.83 27.22 32.63
N LYS A 62 -9.97 26.84 33.21
CA LYS A 62 -11.29 27.29 32.76
C LYS A 62 -11.48 28.77 33.06
N ALA A 63 -11.08 29.24 34.24
CA ALA A 63 -11.09 30.65 34.58
C ALA A 63 -10.18 31.49 33.65
N PHE A 64 -8.99 30.97 33.30
CA PHE A 64 -8.13 31.59 32.29
C PHE A 64 -8.84 31.68 30.93
N LEU A 65 -9.43 30.57 30.46
CA LEU A 65 -10.11 30.50 29.17
C LEU A 65 -11.34 31.40 29.05
N GLN A 66 -12.05 31.67 30.15
CA GLN A 66 -13.19 32.59 30.17
C GLN A 66 -12.82 34.00 29.69
N ASN A 67 -11.57 34.43 29.89
CA ASN A 67 -11.10 35.73 29.40
C ASN A 67 -10.98 35.80 27.87
N HIS A 68 -11.05 34.66 27.18
CA HIS A 68 -10.96 34.56 25.73
C HIS A 68 -12.30 34.28 25.05
N ASP A 69 -13.40 34.26 25.81
CA ASP A 69 -14.74 34.05 25.26
C ASP A 69 -15.08 35.14 24.22
N ASN A 70 -15.42 34.69 23.02
CA ASN A 70 -15.81 35.53 21.89
C ASN A 70 -16.87 34.83 21.04
N ASP A 71 -17.18 35.41 19.88
CA ASP A 71 -18.19 34.91 18.95
C ASP A 71 -17.88 33.52 18.36
N ARG A 72 -16.62 33.07 18.40
CA ARG A 72 -16.14 31.81 17.82
C ARG A 72 -15.62 30.81 18.85
N PHE A 73 -14.99 31.29 19.92
CA PHE A 73 -14.51 30.47 21.02
C PHE A 73 -15.33 30.74 22.27
N GLU A 74 -15.99 29.71 22.78
CA GLU A 74 -16.71 29.76 24.06
C GLU A 74 -16.20 28.66 24.98
N SER A 75 -15.58 29.07 26.07
CA SER A 75 -14.97 28.23 27.12
C SER A 75 -16.00 27.38 27.85
N LYS A 76 -17.28 27.76 27.86
CA LYS A 76 -18.35 26.96 28.47
C LYS A 76 -18.50 25.57 27.81
N TYR A 77 -18.16 25.43 26.52
CA TYR A 77 -18.25 24.16 25.81
C TYR A 77 -17.01 23.28 26.05
N VAL A 78 -17.23 22.08 26.60
CA VAL A 78 -16.16 21.09 26.88
C VAL A 78 -15.28 20.85 25.65
N ARG A 79 -15.90 20.68 24.46
CA ARG A 79 -15.17 20.44 23.21
C ARG A 79 -14.19 21.56 22.84
N ASN A 80 -14.51 22.82 23.16
CA ASN A 80 -13.63 23.95 22.85
C ASN A 80 -12.44 24.00 23.81
N ARG A 81 -12.69 23.75 25.10
CA ARG A 81 -11.61 23.63 26.09
C ARG A 81 -10.66 22.50 25.76
N ASN A 82 -11.18 21.32 25.43
CA ASN A 82 -10.33 20.18 25.07
C ASN A 82 -9.45 20.48 23.86
N LYS A 83 -9.96 21.18 22.82
CA LYS A 83 -9.12 21.61 21.69
C LYS A 83 -7.98 22.55 22.10
N TYR A 84 -8.19 23.36 23.13
CA TYR A 84 -7.12 24.22 23.65
C TYR A 84 -6.12 23.42 24.49
N ILE A 85 -6.60 22.46 25.29
CA ILE A 85 -5.73 21.54 26.03
C ILE A 85 -4.89 20.71 25.04
N ASP A 86 -5.49 20.16 23.99
CA ASP A 86 -4.77 19.46 22.91
C ASP A 86 -3.68 20.36 22.30
N PHE A 87 -3.97 21.65 22.07
CA PHE A 87 -2.99 22.63 21.59
C PHE A 87 -1.85 22.86 22.59
N LEU A 88 -2.13 22.91 23.89
CA LEU A 88 -1.09 23.01 24.92
C LEU A 88 -0.23 21.74 24.93
N GLU A 89 -0.84 20.56 24.91
CA GLU A 89 -0.16 19.26 24.88
C GLU A 89 0.76 19.11 23.67
N ASP A 90 0.28 19.46 22.48
CA ASP A 90 1.04 19.46 21.23
C ASP A 90 2.28 20.37 21.29
N ASN A 91 2.24 21.40 22.13
CA ASN A 91 3.33 22.33 22.36
C ASN A 91 4.09 22.08 23.69
N ALA A 92 3.91 20.91 24.30
CA ALA A 92 4.50 20.54 25.58
C ALA A 92 4.28 21.61 26.67
N TYR A 93 3.06 22.18 26.68
CA TYR A 93 2.62 23.27 27.55
C TYR A 93 3.53 24.51 27.50
N PHE A 94 4.33 24.66 26.44
CA PHE A 94 5.37 25.69 26.32
C PHE A 94 6.40 25.69 27.47
N GLY A 95 6.54 24.55 28.16
CA GLY A 95 7.45 24.37 29.29
C GLY A 95 6.95 24.93 30.62
N ILE A 96 5.68 25.32 30.74
CA ILE A 96 5.09 25.74 32.02
C ILE A 96 4.78 24.52 32.90
N GLU A 97 4.73 24.75 34.21
CA GLU A 97 4.34 23.72 35.18
C GLU A 97 2.83 23.78 35.42
N ILE A 98 2.17 22.62 35.32
CA ILE A 98 0.76 22.47 35.68
C ILE A 98 0.64 21.94 37.11
N VAL A 99 -0.37 22.43 37.82
CA VAL A 99 -0.68 21.99 39.18
C VAL A 99 -2.00 21.23 39.16
N GLU A 100 -1.94 19.99 39.64
CA GLU A 100 -3.10 19.11 39.75
C GLU A 100 -4.15 19.72 40.71
N PRO A 101 -5.47 19.65 40.38
CA PRO A 101 -6.52 20.24 41.19
C PRO A 101 -6.56 19.78 42.65
N GLU A 102 -6.10 18.57 42.95
CA GLU A 102 -6.04 18.02 44.32
C GLU A 102 -5.07 18.78 45.23
N ASN A 103 -4.11 19.52 44.66
CA ASN A 103 -3.14 20.32 45.42
C ASN A 103 -3.65 21.73 45.74
N ILE A 104 -4.85 22.10 45.26
CA ILE A 104 -5.48 23.40 45.50
C ILE A 104 -6.47 23.32 46.67
N LEU A 105 -6.29 24.21 47.64
CA LEU A 105 -7.06 24.22 48.89
C LEU A 105 -8.30 25.13 48.84
N PHE A 106 -8.41 26.00 47.84
CA PHE A 106 -9.44 27.04 47.79
C PHE A 106 -10.64 26.71 46.90
N GLU A 107 -10.64 25.57 46.22
CA GLU A 107 -11.73 25.13 45.35
C GLU A 107 -11.88 23.60 45.35
N PHE A 108 -12.99 23.07 44.81
CA PHE A 108 -13.17 21.63 44.64
C PHE A 108 -12.36 21.11 43.45
N PRO A 109 -11.71 19.93 43.54
CA PRO A 109 -10.89 19.39 42.45
C PRO A 109 -11.62 19.28 41.10
N GLU A 110 -12.93 18.98 41.12
CA GLU A 110 -13.75 18.77 39.91
C GLU A 110 -14.06 20.07 39.13
N ARG A 111 -13.79 21.24 39.73
CA ARG A 111 -14.14 22.54 39.14
C ARG A 111 -13.26 22.89 37.96
N GLU A 112 -11.97 22.61 38.06
CA GLU A 112 -10.94 22.99 37.09
C GLU A 112 -10.27 21.73 36.55
N ASP A 113 -9.78 21.78 35.32
CA ASP A 113 -9.08 20.62 34.74
C ASP A 113 -7.63 20.55 35.27
N PHE A 114 -6.99 21.71 35.46
CA PHE A 114 -5.71 21.92 36.16
C PHE A 114 -5.52 23.42 36.44
N TYR A 115 -4.47 23.75 37.20
CA TYR A 115 -4.07 25.13 37.52
C TYR A 115 -2.70 25.47 36.95
N ILE A 116 -2.48 26.75 36.70
CA ILE A 116 -1.19 27.32 36.30
C ILE A 116 -0.88 28.52 37.18
N THR A 117 0.39 28.91 37.25
CA THR A 117 0.74 30.16 37.92
C THR A 117 0.20 31.36 37.12
N ARG A 118 -0.10 32.46 37.81
CA ARG A 118 -0.53 33.71 37.15
C ARG A 118 0.58 34.33 36.30
N GLU A 119 1.84 34.01 36.59
CA GLU A 119 2.99 34.41 35.76
C GLU A 119 2.98 33.63 34.45
N ASP A 120 2.83 32.31 34.50
CA ASP A 120 2.71 31.44 33.32
C ASP A 120 1.47 31.76 32.48
N ALA A 121 0.38 32.20 33.12
CA ALA A 121 -0.81 32.65 32.41
C ALA A 121 -0.51 33.84 31.46
N GLN A 122 0.43 34.73 31.82
CA GLN A 122 0.84 35.83 30.93
C GLN A 122 1.65 35.33 29.74
N LEU A 123 2.49 34.31 29.94
CA LEU A 123 3.21 33.66 28.85
C LEU A 123 2.23 32.94 27.92
N LEU A 124 1.26 32.21 28.48
CA LEU A 124 0.20 31.56 27.71
C LEU A 124 -0.63 32.55 26.91
N GLU A 125 -1.00 33.70 27.46
CA GLU A 125 -1.71 34.75 26.74
C GLU A 125 -1.01 35.09 25.41
N TYR A 126 0.31 35.29 25.47
CA TYR A 126 1.13 35.57 24.29
C TYR A 126 1.22 34.37 23.34
N LYS A 127 1.47 33.16 23.85
CA LYS A 127 1.63 31.95 23.03
C LYS A 127 0.34 31.49 22.38
N SER A 128 -0.80 31.79 22.99
CA SER A 128 -2.13 31.34 22.57
C SER A 128 -2.89 32.36 21.71
N GLU A 129 -2.35 33.58 21.53
CA GLU A 129 -3.00 34.64 20.76
C GLU A 129 -3.44 34.14 19.37
N GLN A 130 -2.57 33.40 18.69
CA GLN A 130 -2.84 32.90 17.35
C GLN A 130 -3.88 31.76 17.34
N PHE A 131 -3.89 30.91 18.36
CA PHE A 131 -4.89 29.84 18.51
C PHE A 131 -6.29 30.45 18.55
N PHE A 132 -6.52 31.43 19.42
CA PHE A 132 -7.83 32.07 19.56
C PHE A 132 -8.22 32.87 18.32
N LYS A 133 -7.26 33.53 17.66
CA LYS A 133 -7.51 34.25 16.40
C LYS A 133 -8.01 33.30 15.30
N ASP A 134 -7.40 32.11 15.19
CA ASP A 134 -7.69 31.13 14.13
C ASP A 134 -8.80 30.14 14.49
N PHE A 135 -9.26 30.15 15.75
CA PHE A 135 -10.29 29.24 16.22
C PHE A 135 -11.58 29.38 15.41
N GLY A 136 -12.10 28.24 14.95
CA GLY A 136 -13.31 28.16 14.14
C GLY A 136 -13.16 28.59 12.68
N LEU A 137 -11.99 29.07 12.23
CA LEU A 137 -11.75 29.39 10.83
C LEU A 137 -11.46 28.14 10.00
N THR A 138 -11.99 28.11 8.78
CA THR A 138 -11.58 27.20 7.72
C THR A 138 -10.16 27.51 7.26
N GLU A 139 -9.47 26.55 6.65
CA GLU A 139 -8.12 26.76 6.13
C GLU A 139 -8.08 27.85 5.03
N GLU A 140 -9.15 27.97 4.25
CA GLU A 140 -9.30 29.05 3.27
C GLU A 140 -9.34 30.43 3.95
N GLU A 141 -10.15 30.59 4.99
CA GLU A 141 -10.24 31.83 5.74
C GLU A 141 -8.92 32.21 6.41
N LYS A 142 -8.19 31.22 6.95
CA LYS A 142 -6.84 31.43 7.52
C LYS A 142 -5.87 31.95 6.47
N VAL A 143 -5.80 31.30 5.30
CA VAL A 143 -4.92 31.72 4.20
C VAL A 143 -5.24 33.14 3.73
N ARG A 144 -6.52 33.44 3.47
CA ARG A 144 -6.96 34.78 3.06
C ARG A 144 -6.59 35.82 4.12
N ARG A 145 -6.75 35.50 5.39
CA ARG A 145 -6.41 36.40 6.50
C ARG A 145 -4.92 36.70 6.53
N ILE A 146 -4.05 35.69 6.43
CA ILE A 146 -2.59 35.86 6.42
C ILE A 146 -2.18 36.80 5.28
N ILE A 147 -2.66 36.53 4.06
CA ILE A 147 -2.37 37.36 2.88
C ILE A 147 -2.82 38.81 3.10
N ASN A 148 -4.03 39.03 3.59
CA ASN A 148 -4.61 40.37 3.73
C ASN A 148 -4.02 41.19 4.90
N HIS A 149 -3.47 40.54 5.93
CA HIS A 149 -2.93 41.23 7.10
C HIS A 149 -1.40 41.40 7.05
N SER A 150 -0.72 40.79 6.07
CA SER A 150 0.71 40.98 5.87
C SER A 150 1.03 42.44 5.45
N LYS A 151 1.91 43.11 6.21
CA LYS A 151 2.38 44.47 5.90
C LYS A 151 3.83 44.39 5.43
N GLY A 152 4.18 45.12 4.36
CA GLY A 152 5.56 45.20 3.86
C GLY A 152 5.96 44.18 2.78
N HIS A 153 5.07 43.25 2.42
CA HIS A 153 5.33 42.15 1.48
C HIS A 153 4.49 42.25 0.20
N ALA A 154 4.52 43.41 -0.47
CA ALA A 154 3.66 43.68 -1.62
C ALA A 154 3.91 42.71 -2.78
N LEU A 155 5.19 42.41 -3.05
CA LEU A 155 5.57 41.53 -4.15
C LEU A 155 5.32 40.06 -3.79
N THR A 156 5.64 39.66 -2.55
CA THR A 156 5.27 38.33 -2.03
C THR A 156 3.77 38.07 -2.12
N SER A 157 2.96 39.06 -1.75
CA SER A 157 1.49 38.99 -1.84
C SER A 157 1.00 38.78 -3.27
N GLU A 158 1.61 39.45 -4.24
CA GLU A 158 1.27 39.29 -5.65
C GLU A 158 1.59 37.87 -6.14
N TYR A 159 2.80 37.37 -5.87
CA TYR A 159 3.23 36.05 -6.33
C TYR A 159 2.51 34.91 -5.60
N ILE A 160 2.20 35.06 -4.31
CA ILE A 160 1.38 34.07 -3.59
C ILE A 160 0.00 33.96 -4.23
N LYS A 161 -0.66 35.09 -4.53
CA LYS A 161 -1.98 35.06 -5.19
C LYS A 161 -1.90 34.37 -6.56
N LYS A 162 -0.90 34.71 -7.38
CA LYS A 162 -0.67 34.07 -8.69
C LYS A 162 -0.39 32.57 -8.56
N TYR A 163 0.41 32.18 -7.56
CA TYR A 163 0.76 30.79 -7.30
C TYR A 163 -0.43 29.97 -6.81
N LEU A 164 -1.26 30.53 -5.92
CA LEU A 164 -2.49 29.88 -5.47
C LEU A 164 -3.45 29.60 -6.64
N THR A 165 -3.62 30.54 -7.56
CA THR A 165 -4.39 30.32 -8.80
C THR A 165 -3.74 29.27 -9.71
N TYR A 166 -2.40 29.22 -9.77
CA TYR A 166 -1.68 28.23 -10.57
C TYR A 166 -1.87 26.80 -10.06
N ILE A 167 -2.12 26.60 -8.76
CA ILE A 167 -2.32 25.28 -8.14
C ILE A 167 -3.80 24.97 -7.83
N GLU A 168 -4.73 25.80 -8.31
CA GLU A 168 -6.17 25.77 -7.98
C GLU A 168 -6.95 24.56 -8.53
N ASP A 169 -6.35 23.76 -9.42
CA ASP A 169 -6.97 22.58 -10.06
C ASP A 169 -7.04 21.32 -9.15
N GLU A 170 -6.64 21.42 -7.87
CA GLU A 170 -6.76 20.32 -6.90
C GLU A 170 -7.96 20.54 -5.96
N ASP A 171 -8.92 19.59 -5.91
CA ASP A 171 -10.08 19.53 -4.99
C ASP A 171 -9.73 19.63 -3.48
N ASN A 172 -8.46 19.82 -3.13
CA ASN A 172 -7.90 19.75 -1.79
C ASN A 172 -6.77 20.78 -1.56
N ILE A 173 -6.89 21.98 -2.13
CA ILE A 173 -5.89 23.06 -2.03
C ILE A 173 -5.79 23.63 -0.59
N TYR A 174 -6.91 23.96 0.05
CA TYR A 174 -6.95 24.59 1.38
C TYR A 174 -6.80 23.56 2.50
N THR A 175 -5.55 23.19 2.77
CA THR A 175 -5.17 22.25 3.84
C THR A 175 -4.26 22.92 4.88
N PRO A 176 -4.08 22.32 6.07
CA PRO A 176 -3.16 22.84 7.08
C PRO A 176 -1.74 23.04 6.55
N SER A 177 -1.29 22.20 5.62
CA SER A 177 0.01 22.37 4.95
C SER A 177 0.08 23.62 4.08
N LEU A 178 -1.01 24.00 3.41
CA LEU A 178 -1.07 25.26 2.66
C LEU A 178 -1.02 26.45 3.62
N THR A 179 -1.81 26.42 4.70
CA THR A 179 -1.81 27.49 5.70
C THR A 179 -0.43 27.69 6.31
N ALA A 180 0.25 26.60 6.68
CA ALA A 180 1.63 26.63 7.16
C ALA A 180 2.58 27.22 6.10
N PHE A 181 2.48 26.78 4.84
CA PHE A 181 3.28 27.32 3.74
C PHE A 181 3.10 28.83 3.58
N VAL A 182 1.86 29.31 3.50
CA VAL A 182 1.57 30.74 3.33
C VAL A 182 2.10 31.53 4.52
N ARG A 183 1.93 31.02 5.75
CA ARG A 183 2.46 31.65 6.96
C ARG A 183 3.98 31.77 6.92
N THR A 184 4.68 30.67 6.65
CA THR A 184 6.14 30.67 6.53
C THR A 184 6.64 31.70 5.53
N ILE A 185 5.99 31.83 4.37
CA ILE A 185 6.38 32.82 3.36
C ILE A 185 6.21 34.27 3.85
N PHE A 186 5.16 34.57 4.62
CA PHE A 186 4.92 35.91 5.15
C PHE A 186 5.67 36.23 6.45
N ASP A 187 6.22 35.22 7.13
CA ASP A 187 7.13 35.40 8.25
C ASP A 187 8.57 35.71 7.79
N MET A 188 8.88 35.43 6.52
CA MET A 188 10.17 35.73 5.88
C MET A 188 10.21 37.18 5.34
N SER A 189 11.40 37.67 5.00
CA SER A 189 11.57 38.94 4.27
C SER A 189 10.88 38.90 2.89
N ASP A 190 10.67 40.07 2.27
CA ASP A 190 10.10 40.11 0.91
C ASP A 190 10.93 39.25 -0.07
N ILE A 191 10.25 38.54 -0.98
CA ILE A 191 10.85 37.50 -1.84
C ILE A 191 12.09 37.95 -2.62
N LYS A 192 12.25 39.25 -2.91
CA LYS A 192 13.46 39.80 -3.57
C LYS A 192 14.69 39.88 -2.69
N GLN A 193 14.49 39.88 -1.38
CA GLN A 193 15.54 40.03 -0.39
C GLN A 193 16.08 38.68 0.10
N LEU A 194 15.32 37.60 -0.14
CA LEU A 194 15.67 36.25 0.30
C LEU A 194 16.96 35.74 -0.33
N THR A 195 17.77 35.08 0.48
CA THR A 195 18.97 34.34 0.05
C THR A 195 18.72 32.83 0.05
N ASP A 196 19.72 32.06 -0.38
CA ASP A 196 19.68 30.60 -0.33
C ASP A 196 19.51 30.09 1.10
N GLU A 197 20.20 30.72 2.07
CA GLU A 197 20.13 30.38 3.48
C GLU A 197 18.73 30.60 4.05
N ASP A 198 18.06 31.69 3.69
CA ASP A 198 16.70 31.97 4.15
C ASP A 198 15.72 30.88 3.70
N ILE A 199 15.82 30.48 2.42
CA ILE A 199 14.95 29.47 1.84
C ILE A 199 15.23 28.09 2.41
N VAL A 200 16.51 27.71 2.52
CA VAL A 200 16.89 26.44 3.13
C VAL A 200 16.38 26.35 4.57
N SER A 201 16.58 27.41 5.36
CA SER A 201 16.07 27.48 6.74
C SER A 201 14.56 27.28 6.79
N ALA A 202 13.80 28.01 5.95
CA ALA A 202 12.34 27.88 5.90
C ALA A 202 11.86 26.45 5.53
N ILE A 203 12.57 25.79 4.61
CA ILE A 203 12.27 24.40 4.21
C ILE A 203 12.63 23.41 5.33
N GLU A 204 13.72 23.64 6.06
CA GLU A 204 14.15 22.77 7.16
C GLU A 204 13.20 22.86 8.35
N TYR A 205 12.78 24.07 8.73
CA TYR A 205 11.86 24.34 9.83
C TYR A 205 10.41 23.92 9.55
N ALA A 206 10.00 23.72 8.31
CA ALA A 206 8.65 23.24 8.01
C ALA A 206 8.47 21.77 8.48
N ASP A 207 7.45 21.46 9.27
CA ASP A 207 7.26 20.09 9.77
C ASP A 207 6.74 19.13 8.68
N ALA A 208 5.73 19.57 7.92
CA ALA A 208 5.05 18.70 6.97
C ALA A 208 5.77 18.63 5.62
N VAL A 209 5.94 17.42 5.09
CA VAL A 209 6.54 17.17 3.76
C VAL A 209 5.80 17.92 2.64
N ARG A 210 4.47 18.04 2.75
CA ARG A 210 3.66 18.81 1.78
C ARG A 210 4.03 20.29 1.83
N THR A 211 4.17 20.88 3.01
CA THR A 211 4.64 22.27 3.18
C THR A 211 6.01 22.48 2.57
N LYS A 212 6.98 21.57 2.80
CA LYS A 212 8.32 21.63 2.18
C LYS A 212 8.26 21.66 0.65
N LYS A 213 7.43 20.80 0.05
CA LYS A 213 7.24 20.77 -1.40
C LYS A 213 6.64 22.08 -1.91
N MET A 214 5.61 22.59 -1.24
CA MET A 214 4.94 23.84 -1.62
C MET A 214 5.90 25.03 -1.55
N LEU A 215 6.76 25.11 -0.54
CA LEU A 215 7.82 26.12 -0.45
C LEU A 215 8.75 26.06 -1.67
N ILE A 216 9.25 24.86 -2.00
CA ILE A 216 10.17 24.67 -3.13
C ILE A 216 9.51 25.02 -4.47
N ASP A 217 8.30 24.51 -4.68
CA ASP A 217 7.56 24.75 -5.92
C ASP A 217 7.21 26.23 -6.07
N PHE A 218 6.90 26.93 -4.97
CA PHE A 218 6.71 28.38 -4.95
C PHE A 218 7.99 29.15 -5.29
N PHE A 219 9.13 28.85 -4.67
CA PHE A 219 10.38 29.55 -4.96
C PHE A 219 10.84 29.31 -6.41
N LYS A 220 10.66 28.09 -6.94
CA LYS A 220 10.89 27.79 -8.36
C LYS A 220 9.94 28.56 -9.27
N TYR A 221 8.67 28.67 -8.88
CA TYR A 221 7.67 29.46 -9.60
C TYR A 221 8.07 30.94 -9.65
N VAL A 222 8.46 31.54 -8.53
CA VAL A 222 8.90 32.94 -8.47
C VAL A 222 10.16 33.15 -9.31
N ALA A 223 11.18 32.30 -9.17
CA ALA A 223 12.43 32.41 -9.92
C ALA A 223 12.26 32.32 -11.45
N LYS A 224 11.14 31.73 -11.93
CA LYS A 224 10.79 31.69 -13.35
C LYS A 224 10.29 33.04 -13.89
N TYR A 225 9.68 33.86 -13.04
CA TYR A 225 8.99 35.09 -13.45
C TYR A 225 9.60 36.38 -12.87
N GLU A 226 10.45 36.28 -11.85
CA GLU A 226 11.09 37.41 -11.16
C GLU A 226 12.61 37.22 -11.07
N THR A 227 13.35 38.33 -11.06
CA THR A 227 14.79 38.29 -10.74
C THR A 227 14.99 38.19 -9.24
N VAL A 228 15.55 37.07 -8.78
CA VAL A 228 15.75 36.71 -7.37
C VAL A 228 17.24 36.52 -7.04
N LYS A 229 17.59 36.54 -5.75
CA LYS A 229 18.98 36.38 -5.26
C LYS A 229 19.34 34.93 -4.89
N TYR A 230 18.36 34.05 -4.84
CA TYR A 230 18.51 32.64 -4.48
C TYR A 230 18.51 31.74 -5.73
N HIS A 231 19.07 30.54 -5.59
CA HIS A 231 19.14 29.50 -6.59
C HIS A 231 17.98 28.50 -6.45
N ASN A 232 17.79 27.70 -7.51
CA ASN A 232 16.81 26.61 -7.47
C ASN A 232 17.29 25.51 -6.51
N ILE A 233 16.49 25.26 -5.47
CA ILE A 233 16.74 24.21 -4.48
C ILE A 233 15.91 22.97 -4.84
N GLU A 234 16.50 21.80 -4.67
CA GLU A 234 15.81 20.51 -4.76
C GLU A 234 15.95 19.76 -3.44
N LEU A 235 14.87 19.11 -2.99
CA LEU A 235 15.00 18.14 -1.91
C LEU A 235 15.90 17.03 -2.40
N LYS A 236 17.08 16.90 -1.79
CA LYS A 236 17.83 15.65 -1.85
C LYS A 236 16.85 14.55 -1.47
N LYS A 237 16.61 13.58 -2.35
CA LYS A 237 15.83 12.39 -1.97
C LYS A 237 16.48 11.89 -0.70
N LYS A 238 15.74 11.96 0.42
CA LYS A 238 16.15 11.29 1.65
C LYS A 238 16.48 9.87 1.19
N GLU A 239 17.71 9.40 1.41
CA GLU A 239 17.93 7.96 1.41
C GLU A 239 16.84 7.44 2.32
N SER A 240 15.88 6.72 1.76
CA SER A 240 14.74 6.31 2.56
C SER A 240 15.34 5.45 3.64
N ASP A 241 15.24 5.86 4.90
CA ASP A 241 15.27 4.93 6.01
C ASP A 241 14.17 3.93 5.67
N SER A 242 14.58 2.83 5.04
CA SER A 242 13.62 1.91 4.47
C SER A 242 12.90 1.34 5.67
N GLU A 243 11.60 1.63 5.82
CA GLU A 243 10.82 1.05 6.92
C GLU A 243 11.16 -0.46 6.96
N PRO A 244 11.68 -0.97 8.09
CA PRO A 244 12.09 -2.36 8.16
C PRO A 244 10.86 -3.23 7.98
N ALA A 245 11.04 -4.49 7.56
CA ALA A 245 9.95 -5.45 7.56
C ALA A 245 9.28 -5.53 8.95
N TYR A 246 8.07 -6.08 9.02
CA TYR A 246 7.54 -6.48 10.32
C TYR A 246 8.47 -7.51 10.95
N PRO A 247 8.75 -7.42 12.28
CA PRO A 247 9.35 -8.52 13.01
C PRO A 247 8.60 -9.81 12.72
N TYR A 248 9.31 -10.94 12.65
CA TYR A 248 8.71 -12.21 12.27
C TYR A 248 7.52 -12.59 13.17
N GLU A 249 7.64 -12.39 14.49
CA GLU A 249 6.55 -12.65 15.44
C GLU A 249 5.30 -11.81 15.14
N ASP A 250 5.47 -10.52 14.84
CA ASP A 250 4.36 -9.63 14.48
C ASP A 250 3.75 -10.04 13.13
N PHE A 251 4.58 -10.45 12.16
CA PHE A 251 4.10 -10.92 10.87
C PHE A 251 3.24 -12.19 11.01
N ILE A 252 3.65 -13.14 11.86
CA ILE A 252 2.84 -14.34 12.15
C ILE A 252 1.55 -14.00 12.89
N ARG A 253 1.59 -13.05 13.85
CA ARG A 253 0.38 -12.57 14.53
C ARG A 253 -0.58 -11.90 13.54
N LEU A 254 -0.08 -11.14 12.58
CA LEU A 254 -0.88 -10.57 11.50
C LEU A 254 -1.52 -11.65 10.62
N ALA A 255 -0.82 -12.76 10.35
CA ALA A 255 -1.40 -13.91 9.66
C ALA A 255 -2.61 -14.48 10.42
N LYS A 256 -2.48 -14.64 11.75
CA LYS A 256 -3.57 -15.08 12.62
C LYS A 256 -4.76 -14.12 12.53
N ILE A 257 -4.50 -12.81 12.66
CA ILE A 257 -5.55 -11.78 12.61
C ILE A 257 -6.28 -11.77 11.25
N LEU A 258 -5.54 -11.91 10.14
CA LEU A 258 -6.09 -11.76 8.80
C LEU A 258 -6.79 -13.03 8.29
N PHE A 259 -6.27 -14.23 8.59
CA PHE A 259 -6.68 -15.46 7.90
C PHE A 259 -7.24 -16.56 8.81
N ASN A 260 -7.05 -16.48 10.12
CA ASN A 260 -7.47 -17.57 11.00
C ASN A 260 -8.98 -17.59 11.21
N THR A 261 -9.59 -18.77 11.01
CA THR A 261 -11.04 -18.95 11.11
C THR A 261 -11.58 -18.82 12.53
N ASP A 262 -10.79 -19.17 13.55
CA ASP A 262 -11.23 -19.03 14.94
C ASP A 262 -11.19 -17.55 15.35
N TYR A 263 -10.19 -16.80 14.87
CA TYR A 263 -10.12 -15.36 15.05
C TYR A 263 -11.29 -14.62 14.39
N ASP A 264 -11.66 -15.01 13.16
CA ASP A 264 -12.85 -14.51 12.46
C ASP A 264 -14.12 -14.70 13.30
N LYS A 265 -14.31 -15.89 13.88
CA LYS A 265 -15.46 -16.21 14.75
C LYS A 265 -15.44 -15.42 16.06
N GLU A 266 -14.29 -15.34 16.73
CA GLU A 266 -14.14 -14.63 18.00
C GLU A 266 -14.45 -13.13 17.86
N HIS A 267 -13.97 -12.51 16.78
CA HIS A 267 -14.13 -11.07 16.53
C HIS A 267 -15.30 -10.71 15.60
N ASN A 268 -16.08 -11.71 15.16
CA ASN A 268 -17.20 -11.58 14.22
C ASN A 268 -16.82 -10.84 12.92
N LEU A 269 -15.64 -11.12 12.37
CA LEU A 269 -15.09 -10.35 11.23
C LEU A 269 -15.96 -10.48 9.98
N THR A 270 -16.43 -11.70 9.66
CA THR A 270 -17.33 -11.94 8.52
C THR A 270 -18.63 -11.16 8.66
N LEU A 271 -19.25 -11.14 9.85
CA LEU A 271 -20.48 -10.38 10.10
C LEU A 271 -20.24 -8.88 9.93
N LYS A 272 -19.21 -8.33 10.59
CA LYS A 272 -18.83 -6.92 10.44
C LYS A 272 -18.60 -6.55 8.97
N ALA A 273 -17.88 -7.39 8.23
CA ALA A 273 -17.61 -7.17 6.80
C ALA A 273 -18.88 -7.20 5.93
N LEU A 274 -19.87 -8.03 6.27
CA LEU A 274 -21.18 -8.06 5.61
C LEU A 274 -22.07 -6.85 5.97
N GLU A 275 -21.84 -6.21 7.11
CA GLU A 275 -22.61 -5.03 7.55
C GLU A 275 -22.02 -3.70 7.05
N ASN A 276 -20.72 -3.67 6.75
CA ASN A 276 -20.04 -2.44 6.36
C ASN A 276 -19.03 -2.69 5.22
N SER A 277 -19.31 -2.09 4.06
CA SER A 277 -18.49 -2.18 2.85
C SER A 277 -17.03 -1.75 3.07
N LYS A 278 -16.79 -0.78 3.96
CA LYS A 278 -15.42 -0.29 4.25
C LYS A 278 -14.56 -1.34 4.93
N TYR A 279 -15.15 -2.21 5.74
CA TYR A 279 -14.42 -3.28 6.41
C TYR A 279 -14.00 -4.37 5.44
N ILE A 280 -14.87 -4.78 4.50
CA ILE A 280 -14.47 -5.75 3.48
C ILE A 280 -13.40 -5.20 2.53
N GLU A 281 -13.53 -3.93 2.11
CA GLU A 281 -12.52 -3.26 1.30
C GLU A 281 -11.15 -3.27 2.00
N MET A 282 -11.13 -2.91 3.29
CA MET A 282 -9.91 -2.92 4.10
C MET A 282 -9.35 -4.34 4.27
N TRP A 283 -10.19 -5.31 4.65
CA TRP A 283 -9.74 -6.67 4.93
C TRP A 283 -9.14 -7.31 3.68
N MET A 284 -9.77 -7.11 2.52
CA MET A 284 -9.26 -7.54 1.23
C MET A 284 -7.93 -6.84 0.89
N PHE A 285 -7.86 -5.53 1.09
CA PHE A 285 -6.66 -4.72 0.79
C PHE A 285 -5.44 -5.17 1.61
N LEU A 286 -5.60 -5.38 2.92
CA LEU A 286 -4.53 -5.84 3.81
C LEU A 286 -4.15 -7.30 3.54
N SER A 287 -5.14 -8.16 3.30
CA SER A 287 -4.91 -9.57 2.94
C SER A 287 -4.09 -9.69 1.65
N CYS A 288 -4.40 -8.88 0.62
CA CYS A 288 -3.63 -8.85 -0.61
C CYS A 288 -2.16 -8.45 -0.35
N HIS A 289 -1.89 -7.37 0.40
CA HIS A 289 -0.51 -6.97 0.70
C HIS A 289 0.26 -7.98 1.56
N TYR A 290 -0.45 -8.84 2.31
CA TYR A 290 0.20 -9.90 3.06
C TYR A 290 0.72 -11.02 2.14
N ILE A 291 -0.05 -11.39 1.12
CA ILE A 291 0.26 -12.56 0.27
C ILE A 291 0.81 -12.24 -1.11
N CYS A 292 0.74 -10.98 -1.55
CA CYS A 292 1.21 -10.60 -2.88
C CYS A 292 2.04 -9.32 -2.83
N GLY A 293 3.10 -9.27 -3.64
CA GLY A 293 4.02 -8.14 -3.71
C GLY A 293 3.47 -6.92 -4.48
N TRP A 294 2.16 -6.81 -4.67
CA TRP A 294 1.55 -5.77 -5.51
C TRP A 294 1.57 -4.41 -4.82
N ARG A 295 1.62 -3.31 -5.60
CA ARG A 295 1.47 -1.97 -5.04
C ARG A 295 0.01 -1.71 -4.70
N SER A 296 -0.21 -0.78 -3.77
CA SER A 296 -1.56 -0.39 -3.36
C SER A 296 -2.44 0.08 -4.52
N SER A 297 -1.90 0.88 -5.47
CA SER A 297 -2.67 1.30 -6.64
C SER A 297 -2.95 0.14 -7.60
N ASP A 298 -1.96 -0.75 -7.81
CA ASP A 298 -2.15 -1.95 -8.63
C ASP A 298 -3.24 -2.87 -8.03
N ILE A 299 -3.30 -3.04 -6.70
CA ILE A 299 -4.38 -3.80 -6.04
C ILE A 299 -5.74 -3.13 -6.27
N CYS A 300 -5.87 -1.83 -5.98
CA CYS A 300 -7.16 -1.16 -6.11
C CYS A 300 -7.67 -1.12 -7.56
N ASP A 301 -6.80 -0.88 -8.53
CA ASP A 301 -7.22 -0.61 -9.90
C ASP A 301 -7.31 -1.87 -10.77
N ARG A 302 -6.70 -2.99 -10.34
CA ARG A 302 -6.53 -4.19 -11.18
C ARG A 302 -7.09 -5.47 -10.57
N TRP A 303 -7.54 -5.45 -9.32
CA TRP A 303 -8.22 -6.61 -8.74
C TRP A 303 -9.52 -6.90 -9.49
N VAL A 304 -9.82 -8.19 -9.70
CA VAL A 304 -11.01 -8.60 -10.44
C VAL A 304 -12.04 -9.22 -9.50
N TYR A 305 -13.28 -8.80 -9.67
CA TYR A 305 -14.46 -9.34 -8.99
C TYR A 305 -15.38 -10.00 -10.03
N PRO A 306 -16.15 -11.05 -9.66
CA PRO A 306 -17.17 -11.61 -10.52
C PRO A 306 -18.37 -10.65 -10.64
N ASP A 307 -19.09 -10.70 -11.75
CA ASP A 307 -20.37 -10.01 -11.91
C ASP A 307 -21.50 -11.00 -11.65
N LEU A 308 -22.12 -10.90 -10.46
CA LEU A 308 -23.22 -11.80 -10.07
C LEU A 308 -24.59 -11.35 -10.58
N LYS A 309 -24.72 -10.12 -11.13
CA LYS A 309 -25.98 -9.64 -11.74
C LYS A 309 -26.20 -10.20 -13.14
N SER A 310 -25.15 -10.70 -13.79
CA SER A 310 -25.27 -11.35 -15.08
C SER A 310 -26.15 -12.61 -15.00
N ASN A 311 -27.06 -12.78 -15.96
CA ASN A 311 -27.87 -14.00 -16.12
C ASN A 311 -27.02 -15.27 -16.30
N ASP A 312 -25.74 -15.10 -16.65
CA ASP A 312 -24.75 -16.17 -16.84
C ASP A 312 -23.87 -16.38 -15.60
N ASN A 313 -24.30 -15.98 -14.39
CA ASN A 313 -23.55 -16.22 -13.14
C ASN A 313 -23.11 -17.69 -13.02
N PRO A 314 -21.81 -17.98 -13.18
CA PRO A 314 -21.32 -19.35 -13.32
C PRO A 314 -21.29 -20.10 -11.99
N PHE A 315 -21.48 -19.41 -10.87
CA PHE A 315 -21.43 -19.96 -9.52
C PHE A 315 -22.81 -20.35 -8.99
N LYS A 316 -23.90 -20.01 -9.71
CA LYS A 316 -25.30 -20.24 -9.29
C LYS A 316 -25.62 -19.65 -7.91
N ILE A 317 -24.93 -18.57 -7.55
CA ILE A 317 -25.13 -17.85 -6.30
C ILE A 317 -26.34 -16.94 -6.46
N ASN A 318 -27.29 -17.03 -5.53
CA ASN A 318 -28.39 -16.07 -5.46
C ASN A 318 -27.93 -14.84 -4.66
N ILE A 319 -27.94 -13.68 -5.30
CA ILE A 319 -27.49 -12.43 -4.68
C ILE A 319 -28.41 -11.96 -3.55
N ASP A 320 -29.71 -12.25 -3.66
CA ASP A 320 -30.72 -11.80 -2.69
C ASP A 320 -30.60 -12.52 -1.34
N THR A 321 -30.01 -13.72 -1.32
CA THR A 321 -29.79 -14.53 -0.11
C THR A 321 -28.31 -14.66 0.27
N LEU A 322 -27.41 -14.01 -0.48
CA LEU A 322 -25.96 -14.19 -0.34
C LEU A 322 -25.47 -13.89 1.07
N LYS A 323 -26.01 -12.85 1.73
CA LYS A 323 -25.61 -12.49 3.09
C LYS A 323 -25.96 -13.61 4.08
N GLU A 324 -27.20 -14.09 4.05
CA GLU A 324 -27.67 -15.18 4.90
C GLU A 324 -26.95 -16.48 4.57
N ASP A 325 -26.68 -16.75 3.29
CA ASP A 325 -26.00 -17.96 2.84
C ASP A 325 -24.54 -18.01 3.31
N ILE A 326 -23.84 -16.87 3.35
CA ILE A 326 -22.49 -16.78 3.93
C ILE A 326 -22.54 -17.00 5.45
N LEU A 327 -23.46 -16.34 6.16
CA LEU A 327 -23.54 -16.42 7.62
C LEU A 327 -23.95 -17.81 8.12
N ASN A 328 -24.85 -18.48 7.41
CA ASN A 328 -25.33 -19.81 7.76
C ASN A 328 -24.41 -20.95 7.25
N GLY A 329 -23.37 -20.62 6.47
CA GLY A 329 -22.47 -21.62 5.89
C GLY A 329 -23.11 -22.45 4.78
N ASN A 330 -24.09 -21.88 4.05
CA ASN A 330 -24.77 -22.55 2.94
C ASN A 330 -23.92 -22.59 1.65
N ILE A 331 -22.86 -21.78 1.59
CA ILE A 331 -21.90 -21.77 0.47
C ILE A 331 -20.77 -22.74 0.79
N SER A 332 -20.52 -23.70 -0.11
CA SER A 332 -19.45 -24.68 0.04
C SER A 332 -18.07 -24.08 -0.21
N ASP A 333 -17.05 -24.65 0.44
CA ASP A 333 -15.64 -24.29 0.21
C ASP A 333 -15.24 -24.45 -1.27
N GLU A 334 -15.77 -25.46 -1.96
CA GLU A 334 -15.56 -25.65 -3.40
C GLU A 334 -16.08 -24.46 -4.23
N THR A 335 -17.15 -23.81 -3.79
CA THR A 335 -17.69 -22.62 -4.46
C THR A 335 -16.79 -21.41 -4.22
N TYR A 336 -16.32 -21.20 -2.98
CA TYR A 336 -15.37 -20.15 -2.68
C TYR A 336 -14.05 -20.33 -3.46
N ASP A 337 -13.52 -21.55 -3.52
CA ASP A 337 -12.33 -21.88 -4.31
C ASP A 337 -12.50 -21.51 -5.79
N LYS A 338 -13.63 -21.89 -6.40
CA LYS A 338 -13.96 -21.51 -7.79
C LYS A 338 -14.02 -20.01 -8.01
N VAL A 339 -14.56 -19.24 -7.05
CA VAL A 339 -14.61 -17.78 -7.13
C VAL A 339 -13.20 -17.17 -7.06
N ALA A 340 -12.33 -17.66 -6.17
CA ALA A 340 -10.95 -17.22 -6.10
C ALA A 340 -10.18 -17.57 -7.38
N LEU A 341 -10.31 -18.79 -7.88
CA LEU A 341 -9.72 -19.22 -9.15
C LEU A 341 -10.18 -18.35 -10.31
N TYR A 342 -11.46 -17.98 -10.36
CA TYR A 342 -11.98 -17.06 -11.37
C TYR A 342 -11.23 -15.71 -11.32
N ALA A 343 -11.09 -15.11 -10.14
CA ALA A 343 -10.38 -13.84 -9.99
C ALA A 343 -8.90 -13.96 -10.40
N ILE A 344 -8.20 -15.01 -9.94
CA ILE A 344 -6.79 -15.29 -10.30
C ILE A 344 -6.64 -15.38 -11.82
N ARG A 345 -7.45 -16.22 -12.48
CA ARG A 345 -7.40 -16.41 -13.94
C ARG A 345 -7.74 -15.14 -14.69
N ARG A 346 -8.73 -14.37 -14.25
CA ARG A 346 -9.10 -13.11 -14.89
C ARG A 346 -7.99 -12.06 -14.76
N ILE A 347 -7.34 -11.98 -13.60
CA ILE A 347 -6.16 -11.14 -13.39
C ILE A 347 -5.03 -11.55 -14.34
N GLU A 348 -4.75 -12.86 -14.44
CA GLU A 348 -3.75 -13.40 -15.38
C GLU A 348 -4.14 -13.13 -16.84
N MET A 349 -5.42 -13.17 -17.20
CA MET A 349 -5.87 -12.93 -18.57
C MET A 349 -5.92 -11.44 -18.94
N ALA A 350 -6.06 -10.54 -17.97
CA ALA A 350 -6.24 -9.10 -18.21
C ALA A 350 -4.99 -8.37 -18.74
N TYR A 351 -3.85 -9.05 -18.88
CA TYR A 351 -2.59 -8.47 -19.38
C TYR A 351 -2.20 -7.17 -18.63
N ASN A 352 -2.50 -7.12 -17.33
CA ASN A 352 -2.29 -5.95 -16.50
C ASN A 352 -0.78 -5.73 -16.28
N VAL A 353 -0.28 -4.62 -16.83
CA VAL A 353 1.09 -4.13 -16.62
C VAL A 353 1.09 -3.27 -15.35
N PRO A 354 2.09 -3.41 -14.44
CA PRO A 354 2.17 -2.56 -13.25
C PRO A 354 2.25 -1.07 -13.64
N GLN A 355 1.45 -0.22 -12.99
CA GLN A 355 1.27 1.19 -13.40
C GLN A 355 2.59 1.97 -13.50
N LYS A 356 3.52 1.74 -12.56
CA LYS A 356 4.75 2.55 -12.45
C LYS A 356 5.89 2.07 -13.35
N THR A 357 5.96 0.77 -13.66
CA THR A 357 7.08 0.20 -14.42
C THR A 357 6.74 -0.04 -15.89
N GLY A 358 5.46 -0.14 -16.25
CA GLY A 358 5.02 -0.31 -17.65
C GLY A 358 5.50 -1.60 -18.33
N LEU A 359 6.13 -2.51 -17.57
CA LEU A 359 6.76 -3.75 -18.03
C LEU A 359 6.51 -4.84 -16.98
N GLY A 360 6.06 -6.02 -17.42
CA GLY A 360 5.70 -7.17 -16.58
C GLY A 360 4.21 -7.52 -16.62
N LYS A 361 3.81 -8.61 -15.96
CA LYS A 361 2.42 -9.07 -15.83
C LYS A 361 2.08 -9.16 -14.34
N LEU A 362 0.96 -8.60 -13.92
CA LEU A 362 0.44 -8.85 -12.57
C LEU A 362 -0.06 -10.29 -12.49
N ARG A 363 0.48 -11.06 -11.53
CA ARG A 363 0.00 -12.40 -11.17
C ARG A 363 -0.44 -12.39 -9.71
N SER A 364 -1.54 -13.06 -9.41
CA SER A 364 -2.07 -13.19 -8.04
C SER A 364 -1.61 -14.52 -7.46
N GLU A 365 -0.61 -14.51 -6.58
CA GLU A 365 -0.09 -15.71 -5.90
C GLU A 365 -0.97 -16.15 -4.71
N ILE A 366 -2.28 -16.25 -4.92
CA ILE A 366 -3.16 -16.89 -3.92
C ILE A 366 -2.88 -18.40 -3.97
N VAL A 367 -2.18 -18.89 -2.95
CA VAL A 367 -1.91 -20.32 -2.76
C VAL A 367 -3.22 -21.11 -2.53
N PRO A 368 -3.29 -22.39 -2.90
CA PRO A 368 -4.49 -23.23 -2.75
C PRO A 368 -5.17 -23.11 -1.38
N GLU A 369 -4.37 -23.09 -0.32
CA GLU A 369 -4.82 -23.06 1.08
C GLU A 369 -5.59 -21.79 1.44
N LEU A 370 -5.39 -20.70 0.69
CA LEU A 370 -6.05 -19.41 0.92
C LEU A 370 -7.18 -19.12 -0.07
N ARG A 371 -7.43 -19.99 -1.06
CA ARG A 371 -8.45 -19.75 -2.10
C ARG A 371 -9.85 -19.67 -1.51
N THR A 372 -10.22 -20.55 -0.59
CA THR A 372 -11.51 -20.49 0.11
C THR A 372 -11.69 -19.15 0.83
N PHE A 373 -10.65 -18.67 1.51
CA PHE A 373 -10.68 -17.38 2.20
C PHE A 373 -10.89 -16.21 1.24
N PHE A 374 -10.08 -16.12 0.18
CA PHE A 374 -10.19 -15.04 -0.80
C PHE A 374 -11.50 -15.10 -1.57
N GLY A 375 -11.99 -16.31 -1.89
CA GLY A 375 -13.30 -16.52 -2.51
C GLY A 375 -14.42 -15.94 -1.67
N LYS A 376 -14.39 -16.17 -0.35
CA LYS A 376 -15.35 -15.57 0.59
C LYS A 376 -15.29 -14.05 0.57
N LEU A 377 -14.10 -13.47 0.69
CA LEU A 377 -13.95 -12.00 0.69
C LEU A 377 -14.45 -11.36 -0.63
N ILE A 378 -14.16 -12.00 -1.77
CA ILE A 378 -14.62 -11.55 -3.08
C ILE A 378 -16.15 -11.54 -3.15
N LEU A 379 -16.82 -12.57 -2.61
CA LEU A 379 -18.29 -12.61 -2.59
C LEU A 379 -18.89 -11.56 -1.65
N ILE A 380 -18.29 -11.30 -0.49
CA ILE A 380 -18.74 -10.23 0.42
C ILE A 380 -18.58 -8.86 -0.27
N ALA A 381 -17.46 -8.63 -0.96
CA ALA A 381 -17.23 -7.39 -1.71
C ALA A 381 -18.27 -7.20 -2.83
N GLU A 382 -18.56 -8.26 -3.57
CA GLU A 382 -19.55 -8.26 -4.64
C GLU A 382 -20.98 -8.06 -4.13
N TYR A 383 -21.33 -8.64 -2.97
CA TYR A 383 -22.60 -8.37 -2.30
C TYR A 383 -22.83 -6.87 -2.08
N HIS A 384 -21.85 -6.17 -1.50
CA HIS A 384 -21.92 -4.72 -1.29
C HIS A 384 -21.99 -3.95 -2.62
N HIS A 385 -21.26 -4.42 -3.64
CA HIS A 385 -21.21 -3.73 -4.92
C HIS A 385 -22.56 -3.78 -5.62
N VAL A 386 -23.20 -4.95 -5.62
CA VAL A 386 -24.53 -5.14 -6.20
C VAL A 386 -25.58 -4.31 -5.46
N THR A 387 -25.54 -4.30 -4.13
CA THR A 387 -26.59 -3.72 -3.29
C THR A 387 -26.46 -2.20 -3.12
N SER A 388 -25.24 -1.67 -3.11
CA SER A 388 -24.97 -0.25 -2.78
C SER A 388 -24.02 0.46 -3.75
N GLY A 389 -23.36 -0.26 -4.66
CA GLY A 389 -22.29 0.27 -5.51
C GLY A 389 -20.92 0.34 -4.83
N GLU A 390 -20.83 0.04 -3.54
CA GLU A 390 -19.61 0.10 -2.70
C GLU A 390 -19.01 -1.30 -2.46
N GLY A 391 -17.86 -1.43 -1.80
CA GLY A 391 -17.30 -2.75 -1.41
C GLY A 391 -16.13 -3.24 -2.26
N TYR A 392 -15.87 -2.61 -3.40
CA TYR A 392 -14.64 -2.81 -4.16
C TYR A 392 -13.53 -1.87 -3.67
N MET A 393 -12.29 -2.38 -3.63
CA MET A 393 -11.14 -1.60 -3.18
C MET A 393 -10.92 -0.36 -4.07
N ASN A 394 -10.69 0.80 -3.45
CA ASN A 394 -10.52 2.08 -4.16
C ASN A 394 -9.23 2.81 -3.74
N SER A 395 -8.48 3.31 -4.72
CA SER A 395 -7.18 3.97 -4.52
C SER A 395 -7.29 5.23 -3.64
N HIS A 396 -8.38 5.99 -3.72
CA HIS A 396 -8.64 7.18 -2.90
C HIS A 396 -8.88 6.86 -1.41
N ARG A 397 -9.27 5.62 -1.08
CA ARG A 397 -9.55 5.17 0.28
C ARG A 397 -8.40 4.43 0.94
N THR A 398 -7.26 4.28 0.26
CA THR A 398 -6.14 3.49 0.78
C THR A 398 -5.57 4.01 2.12
N ALA A 399 -5.66 5.31 2.39
CA ALA A 399 -5.31 5.87 3.70
C ALA A 399 -6.25 5.41 4.81
N MET A 400 -7.54 5.29 4.52
CA MET A 400 -8.54 4.75 5.45
C MET A 400 -8.28 3.28 5.73
N TYR A 401 -7.98 2.45 4.72
CA TYR A 401 -7.69 1.03 4.91
C TYR A 401 -6.47 0.76 5.81
N ARG A 402 -5.58 1.75 5.95
CA ARG A 402 -4.40 1.67 6.83
C ARG A 402 -4.62 2.38 8.17
N SER A 403 -5.78 2.98 8.40
CA SER A 403 -6.03 3.73 9.63
C SER A 403 -6.07 2.77 10.82
N TRP A 404 -5.24 3.02 11.83
CA TRP A 404 -5.22 2.21 13.05
C TRP A 404 -6.58 2.20 13.76
N VAL A 405 -7.34 3.29 13.64
CA VAL A 405 -8.70 3.40 14.22
C VAL A 405 -9.63 2.39 13.58
N ILE A 406 -9.67 2.34 12.24
CA ILE A 406 -10.57 1.46 11.51
C ILE A 406 -10.11 0.00 11.62
N CYS A 407 -8.79 -0.24 11.60
CA CYS A 407 -8.23 -1.57 11.79
C CYS A 407 -8.55 -2.10 13.20
N ARG A 408 -8.41 -1.28 14.25
CA ARG A 408 -8.73 -1.65 15.63
C ARG A 408 -10.21 -1.92 15.82
N ASP A 409 -11.08 -1.09 15.25
CA ASP A 409 -12.53 -1.27 15.33
C ASP A 409 -12.99 -2.60 14.67
N PHE A 410 -12.37 -2.96 13.55
CA PHE A 410 -12.66 -4.21 12.86
C PHE A 410 -12.02 -5.43 13.52
N PHE A 411 -10.68 -5.46 13.61
CA PHE A 411 -9.90 -6.61 14.08
C PHE A 411 -9.80 -6.73 15.60
N GLY A 412 -10.04 -5.65 16.36
CA GLY A 412 -9.87 -5.62 17.81
C GLY A 412 -8.48 -5.15 18.26
N ASP A 413 -8.21 -5.29 19.56
CA ASP A 413 -7.01 -4.73 20.20
C ASP A 413 -5.70 -5.45 19.82
N ASP A 414 -5.74 -6.67 19.29
CA ASP A 414 -4.52 -7.39 18.89
C ASP A 414 -3.79 -6.71 17.72
N VAL A 415 -4.53 -6.09 16.80
CA VAL A 415 -3.91 -5.31 15.71
C VAL A 415 -3.27 -4.03 16.25
N PHE A 416 -3.85 -3.47 17.32
CA PHE A 416 -3.31 -2.30 18.02
C PHE A 416 -2.05 -2.65 18.80
N ALA A 417 -1.94 -3.87 19.34
CA ALA A 417 -0.71 -4.34 19.97
C ALA A 417 0.49 -4.38 19.01
N ILE A 418 0.24 -4.54 17.70
CA ILE A 418 1.27 -4.58 16.65
C ILE A 418 1.57 -3.19 16.07
N THR A 419 0.53 -2.38 15.86
CA THR A 419 0.64 -1.11 15.12
C THR A 419 0.66 0.14 16.02
N GLY A 420 0.22 0.02 17.27
CA GLY A 420 0.02 1.15 18.18
C GLY A 420 -0.93 2.19 17.58
N LYS A 421 -0.66 3.48 17.84
CA LYS A 421 -1.39 4.61 17.24
C LYS A 421 -0.90 4.97 15.83
N HIS A 422 -0.17 4.07 15.16
CA HIS A 422 0.36 4.30 13.82
C HIS A 422 -0.44 3.55 12.76
N SER A 423 -0.56 4.14 11.59
CA SER A 423 -1.20 3.48 10.45
C SER A 423 -0.53 2.13 10.11
N PHE A 424 -1.34 1.16 9.75
CA PHE A 424 -0.92 -0.14 9.28
C PHE A 424 -0.03 0.00 8.03
N SER A 425 1.22 -0.49 8.06
CA SER A 425 2.15 -0.31 6.94
C SER A 425 2.04 -1.47 5.95
N SER A 426 1.22 -1.28 4.91
CA SER A 426 1.13 -2.21 3.79
C SER A 426 2.46 -2.39 3.04
N ARG A 427 3.37 -1.40 3.12
CA ARG A 427 4.73 -1.50 2.58
C ARG A 427 5.60 -2.48 3.37
N ARG A 428 5.47 -2.46 4.71
CA ARG A 428 6.19 -3.40 5.58
C ARG A 428 5.69 -4.84 5.39
N LEU A 429 4.38 -5.05 5.19
CA LEU A 429 3.81 -6.35 4.83
C LEU A 429 4.43 -6.90 3.54
N ASN A 430 4.39 -6.13 2.45
CA ASN A 430 5.02 -6.55 1.20
C ASN A 430 6.49 -6.86 1.42
N LYS A 431 7.22 -6.05 2.20
CA LYS A 431 8.64 -6.28 2.49
C LYS A 431 8.85 -7.59 3.25
N SER A 432 8.04 -7.88 4.28
CA SER A 432 8.08 -9.13 5.05
C SER A 432 7.81 -10.36 4.19
N TYR A 433 6.76 -10.35 3.38
CA TYR A 433 6.42 -11.44 2.46
C TYR A 433 7.60 -11.78 1.53
N LEU A 434 8.21 -10.75 0.95
CA LEU A 434 9.27 -10.93 -0.03
C LEU A 434 10.61 -11.34 0.59
N GLN A 435 10.89 -10.87 1.81
CA GLN A 435 12.02 -11.36 2.58
C GLN A 435 11.82 -12.82 3.00
N GLY A 436 10.58 -13.23 3.31
CA GLY A 436 10.23 -14.63 3.57
C GLY A 436 10.49 -15.54 2.36
N LEU A 437 10.07 -15.12 1.16
CA LEU A 437 10.36 -15.86 -0.08
C LEU A 437 11.85 -15.93 -0.38
N GLU A 438 12.59 -14.85 -0.16
CA GLU A 438 14.04 -14.84 -0.32
C GLU A 438 14.72 -15.80 0.66
N GLN A 439 14.30 -15.83 1.93
CA GLN A 439 14.85 -16.73 2.93
C GLN A 439 14.53 -18.20 2.61
N LEU A 440 13.29 -18.50 2.24
CA LEU A 440 12.87 -19.86 1.87
C LEU A 440 13.68 -20.39 0.68
N ALA A 441 13.89 -19.55 -0.34
CA ALA A 441 14.75 -19.91 -1.46
C ALA A 441 16.20 -20.18 -1.01
N ARG A 442 16.76 -19.40 -0.08
CA ARG A 442 18.11 -19.66 0.48
C ARG A 442 18.16 -20.97 1.28
N ASP A 443 17.13 -21.26 2.06
CA ASP A 443 17.03 -22.45 2.89
C ASP A 443 16.92 -23.73 2.03
N ASP A 444 16.32 -23.63 0.84
CA ASP A 444 16.31 -24.67 -0.20
C ASP A 444 17.65 -24.83 -0.95
N GLY A 445 18.70 -24.15 -0.50
CA GLY A 445 20.05 -24.23 -1.08
C GLY A 445 20.27 -23.34 -2.30
N ASN A 446 19.34 -22.44 -2.63
CA ASN A 446 19.53 -21.50 -3.74
C ASN A 446 20.54 -20.40 -3.39
N THR A 447 21.30 -19.96 -4.40
CA THR A 447 22.22 -18.84 -4.25
C THR A 447 21.47 -17.54 -3.90
N THR A 448 22.15 -16.60 -3.23
CA THR A 448 21.57 -15.29 -2.85
C THR A 448 20.93 -14.55 -4.02
N LEU A 449 21.48 -14.71 -5.22
CA LEU A 449 20.97 -14.11 -6.45
C LEU A 449 19.67 -14.78 -6.92
N VAL A 450 19.58 -16.12 -6.86
CA VAL A 450 18.34 -16.86 -7.20
C VAL A 450 17.23 -16.55 -6.20
N ALA A 451 17.56 -16.50 -4.90
CA ALA A 451 16.63 -16.10 -3.85
C ALA A 451 16.06 -14.68 -4.05
N HIS A 452 16.91 -13.73 -4.44
CA HIS A 452 16.49 -12.36 -4.75
C HIS A 452 15.69 -12.26 -6.05
N VAL A 453 15.97 -13.11 -7.06
CA VAL A 453 15.20 -13.20 -8.30
C VAL A 453 13.82 -13.79 -8.03
N VAL A 454 13.69 -14.80 -7.17
CA VAL A 454 12.41 -15.33 -6.67
C VAL A 454 11.58 -14.23 -6.02
N ALA A 455 12.17 -13.45 -5.10
CA ALA A 455 11.48 -12.33 -4.47
C ALA A 455 11.14 -11.20 -5.47
N SER A 456 12.00 -10.93 -6.46
CA SER A 456 11.74 -9.93 -7.51
C SER A 456 10.64 -10.38 -8.49
N PHE A 457 10.54 -11.68 -8.73
CA PHE A 457 9.48 -12.32 -9.51
C PHE A 457 8.14 -12.23 -8.75
N ALA A 458 8.11 -12.52 -7.45
CA ALA A 458 6.93 -12.33 -6.60
C ALA A 458 6.49 -10.85 -6.47
N ARG A 459 7.42 -9.89 -6.64
CA ARG A 459 7.09 -8.46 -6.80
C ARG A 459 6.60 -8.07 -8.20
N ASN A 460 6.66 -8.97 -9.18
CA ASN A 460 6.40 -8.69 -10.60
C ASN A 460 7.30 -7.57 -11.20
N HIS A 461 8.53 -7.41 -10.69
CA HIS A 461 9.54 -6.49 -11.24
C HIS A 461 10.34 -7.17 -12.37
N SER A 462 10.05 -6.81 -13.62
CA SER A 462 10.81 -7.24 -14.80
C SER A 462 11.84 -6.19 -15.28
N ASN A 463 12.21 -5.21 -14.46
CA ASN A 463 13.18 -4.18 -14.87
C ASN A 463 14.60 -4.51 -14.40
N ILE A 464 15.50 -4.68 -15.39
CA ILE A 464 16.94 -4.89 -15.21
C ILE A 464 17.56 -3.73 -14.43
N ASP A 465 17.09 -2.48 -14.56
CA ASP A 465 17.74 -1.34 -13.91
C ASP A 465 17.74 -1.43 -12.38
N THR A 466 16.65 -1.90 -11.76
CA THR A 466 16.58 -2.07 -10.30
C THR A 466 17.41 -3.26 -9.81
N THR A 467 17.48 -4.33 -10.61
CA THR A 467 18.30 -5.51 -10.31
C THR A 467 19.79 -5.23 -10.57
N ALA A 468 20.12 -4.43 -11.59
CA ALA A 468 21.47 -4.06 -12.01
C ALA A 468 22.11 -3.02 -11.08
N ILE A 469 21.34 -2.06 -10.56
CA ILE A 469 21.81 -1.15 -9.50
C ILE A 469 22.21 -1.96 -8.25
N TYR A 470 21.42 -2.97 -7.88
CA TYR A 470 21.73 -3.86 -6.75
C TYR A 470 22.88 -4.86 -7.03
N LEU A 471 22.97 -5.39 -8.26
CA LEU A 471 24.07 -6.27 -8.72
C LEU A 471 25.42 -5.53 -8.70
N LYS A 472 25.42 -4.23 -8.99
CA LYS A 472 26.59 -3.37 -8.94
C LYS A 472 27.09 -3.15 -7.50
N ASP A 473 26.17 -3.06 -6.54
CA ASP A 473 26.48 -2.91 -5.11
C ASP A 473 26.99 -4.21 -4.44
N HIS A 474 26.67 -5.39 -5.01
CA HIS A 474 27.09 -6.70 -4.48
C HIS A 474 28.28 -7.33 -5.23
N GLY A 475 28.87 -6.64 -6.21
CA GLY A 475 30.07 -7.11 -6.92
C GLY A 475 29.87 -8.33 -7.83
N LEU A 476 28.63 -8.68 -8.16
CA LEU A 476 28.30 -9.85 -9.00
C LEU A 476 28.18 -9.45 -10.47
N THR A 477 29.32 -9.25 -11.14
CA THR A 477 29.39 -9.09 -12.60
C THR A 477 29.66 -10.45 -13.25
N GLY A 478 28.61 -11.23 -13.50
CA GLY A 478 28.71 -12.50 -14.21
C GLY A 478 27.43 -13.31 -14.10
N GLU A 479 26.49 -13.09 -15.01
CA GLU A 479 25.24 -13.85 -15.07
C GLU A 479 25.57 -15.31 -15.47
N SER A 480 25.29 -16.28 -14.59
CA SER A 480 25.49 -17.70 -14.89
C SER A 480 24.37 -18.26 -15.76
N ALA A 481 24.67 -19.28 -16.58
CA ALA A 481 23.70 -19.89 -17.48
C ALA A 481 22.52 -20.55 -16.72
N GLU A 482 22.73 -20.98 -15.47
CA GLU A 482 21.66 -21.52 -14.62
C GLU A 482 20.60 -20.45 -14.28
N ILE A 483 21.00 -19.19 -14.09
CA ILE A 483 20.10 -18.07 -13.78
C ILE A 483 19.23 -17.72 -14.99
N VAL A 484 19.83 -17.74 -16.18
CA VAL A 484 19.12 -17.52 -17.44
C VAL A 484 18.08 -18.62 -17.67
N LEU A 485 18.45 -19.89 -17.45
CA LEU A 485 17.55 -21.04 -17.55
C LEU A 485 16.39 -20.98 -16.55
N TYR A 486 16.65 -20.62 -15.29
CA TYR A 486 15.61 -20.47 -14.27
C TYR A 486 14.60 -19.37 -14.62
N MET A 487 15.08 -18.19 -15.05
CA MET A 487 14.20 -17.10 -15.50
C MET A 487 13.37 -17.47 -16.73
N MET A 488 13.89 -18.32 -17.61
CA MET A 488 13.20 -18.82 -18.80
C MET A 488 12.12 -19.87 -18.46
N MET A 489 12.38 -20.77 -17.50
CA MET A 489 11.40 -21.75 -17.00
C MET A 489 10.22 -21.06 -16.30
N GLN A 490 10.47 -20.11 -15.40
CA GLN A 490 9.43 -19.37 -14.67
C GLN A 490 8.51 -18.52 -15.57
N ARG A 491 8.98 -18.19 -16.78
CA ARG A 491 8.25 -17.43 -17.79
C ARG A 491 7.56 -18.31 -18.84
N GLY A 492 7.61 -19.64 -18.70
CA GLY A 492 6.96 -20.58 -19.62
C GLY A 492 7.58 -20.58 -21.01
N VAL A 493 8.86 -20.21 -21.13
CA VAL A 493 9.63 -20.19 -22.39
C VAL A 493 10.20 -21.57 -22.72
N PHE A 494 10.22 -22.50 -21.76
CA PHE A 494 10.54 -23.92 -21.94
C PHE A 494 9.32 -24.78 -21.65
N SER A 495 9.06 -25.79 -22.49
CA SER A 495 8.31 -26.98 -22.05
C SER A 495 9.26 -27.89 -21.26
N VAL A 496 8.75 -28.56 -20.20
CA VAL A 496 9.53 -29.47 -19.33
C VAL A 496 10.15 -30.63 -20.14
N SER A 497 9.69 -30.86 -21.36
CA SER A 497 10.19 -31.86 -22.31
C SER A 497 11.69 -31.70 -22.67
N LEU A 498 12.22 -30.48 -22.78
CA LEU A 498 13.66 -30.26 -23.05
C LEU A 498 14.53 -30.49 -21.80
N TYR A 499 14.02 -30.08 -20.64
CA TYR A 499 14.66 -30.30 -19.34
C TYR A 499 14.74 -31.80 -18.99
N ASN A 500 13.65 -32.53 -19.19
CA ASN A 500 13.63 -33.98 -19.03
C ASN A 500 14.50 -34.68 -20.07
N ALA A 501 14.60 -34.20 -21.31
CA ALA A 501 15.53 -34.78 -22.29
C ALA A 501 17.00 -34.59 -21.87
N LEU A 502 17.36 -33.43 -21.30
CA LEU A 502 18.71 -33.13 -20.82
C LEU A 502 19.07 -33.94 -19.56
N ILE A 503 18.14 -34.08 -18.61
CA ILE A 503 18.33 -34.89 -17.40
C ILE A 503 18.30 -36.39 -17.70
N THR A 504 17.42 -36.85 -18.60
CA THR A 504 17.30 -38.27 -18.93
C THR A 504 18.47 -38.76 -19.78
N ALA A 505 19.04 -37.91 -20.64
CA ALA A 505 20.22 -38.25 -21.41
C ALA A 505 21.48 -38.40 -20.54
N TYR A 506 21.62 -37.63 -19.45
CA TYR A 506 22.81 -37.65 -18.59
C TYR A 506 22.52 -37.34 -17.10
N PRO A 507 21.79 -38.22 -16.38
CA PRO A 507 21.25 -37.94 -15.05
C PRO A 507 22.31 -37.72 -13.96
N GLU A 508 23.48 -38.37 -14.05
CA GLU A 508 24.55 -38.25 -13.05
C GLU A 508 25.66 -37.26 -13.43
N ALA A 509 25.68 -36.80 -14.69
CA ALA A 509 26.74 -35.95 -15.20
C ALA A 509 26.40 -34.46 -15.07
N PHE A 510 25.13 -34.08 -15.17
CA PHE A 510 24.74 -32.67 -15.19
C PHE A 510 24.96 -31.95 -13.84
N GLU A 511 24.69 -32.63 -12.73
CA GLU A 511 24.91 -32.11 -11.37
C GLU A 511 26.41 -31.93 -11.01
N LYS A 512 27.32 -32.58 -11.74
CA LYS A 512 28.75 -32.58 -11.43
C LYS A 512 29.57 -31.61 -12.28
N LEU A 513 28.95 -30.89 -13.21
CA LEU A 513 29.63 -29.98 -14.11
C LEU A 513 29.70 -28.58 -13.51
N SER A 514 30.85 -27.91 -13.68
CA SER A 514 30.99 -26.50 -13.34
C SER A 514 30.14 -25.63 -14.28
N SER A 515 29.77 -24.43 -13.84
CA SER A 515 28.94 -23.49 -14.64
C SER A 515 29.54 -23.18 -16.02
N LYS A 516 30.86 -23.29 -16.18
CA LYS A 516 31.56 -23.11 -17.46
C LYS A 516 31.36 -24.30 -18.41
N GLU A 517 31.25 -25.51 -17.87
CA GLU A 517 31.02 -26.75 -18.61
C GLU A 517 29.54 -26.94 -18.95
N GLN A 518 28.64 -26.55 -18.03
CA GLN A 518 27.20 -26.47 -18.30
C GLN A 518 26.90 -25.47 -19.43
N THR A 519 27.54 -24.29 -19.40
CA THR A 519 27.47 -23.30 -20.49
C THR A 519 27.99 -23.86 -21.81
N ALA A 520 29.10 -24.61 -21.81
CA ALA A 520 29.64 -25.23 -23.01
C ALA A 520 28.77 -26.36 -23.59
N ILE A 521 27.93 -27.01 -22.78
CA ILE A 521 26.92 -27.99 -23.21
C ILE A 521 25.67 -27.30 -23.77
N MET A 522 25.28 -26.17 -23.18
CA MET A 522 24.19 -25.34 -23.70
C MET A 522 24.53 -24.66 -25.04
N GLU A 523 25.80 -24.33 -25.27
CA GLU A 523 26.33 -23.78 -26.53
C GLU A 523 26.25 -24.74 -27.73
N LYS A 524 25.80 -25.97 -27.50
CA LYS A 524 26.01 -27.12 -28.37
C LYS A 524 24.71 -27.77 -28.89
N ILE A 525 23.54 -27.24 -28.56
CA ILE A 525 22.23 -27.85 -28.89
C ILE A 525 21.65 -27.28 -30.19
N PRO A 526 21.33 -28.09 -31.23
CA PRO A 526 20.78 -27.62 -32.50
C PRO A 526 19.31 -28.02 -32.67
N LEU A 527 18.36 -27.17 -32.27
CA LEU A 527 16.94 -27.33 -32.60
C LEU A 527 16.27 -25.98 -32.84
N SER A 528 15.39 -25.88 -33.85
CA SER A 528 14.57 -24.69 -34.07
C SER A 528 13.40 -24.62 -33.07
N ALA A 529 12.92 -23.41 -32.77
CA ALA A 529 11.83 -23.16 -31.81
C ALA A 529 10.53 -23.91 -32.15
N TYR A 530 10.28 -24.21 -33.43
CA TYR A 530 9.15 -25.02 -33.90
C TYR A 530 9.35 -26.51 -33.60
N GLU A 531 10.56 -27.05 -33.83
CA GLU A 531 10.90 -28.46 -33.60
C GLU A 531 10.99 -28.83 -32.11
N LEU A 532 11.31 -27.86 -31.25
CA LEU A 532 11.27 -27.98 -29.79
C LEU A 532 9.85 -28.23 -29.24
N GLU A 533 8.82 -27.80 -29.98
CA GLU A 533 7.42 -27.83 -29.54
C GLU A 533 6.56 -28.89 -30.24
N THR A 534 6.96 -29.41 -31.41
CA THR A 534 6.08 -30.26 -32.25
C THR A 534 6.53 -31.71 -32.49
N VAL A 535 7.71 -32.18 -32.05
CA VAL A 535 8.15 -33.56 -32.34
C VAL A 535 8.08 -34.46 -31.12
N GLY A 536 7.13 -35.41 -31.16
CA GLY A 536 7.02 -36.49 -30.19
C GLY A 536 8.30 -37.34 -30.12
N THR A 537 8.64 -37.71 -28.88
CA THR A 537 9.81 -38.46 -28.39
C THR A 537 11.15 -37.73 -28.39
N ALA A 538 11.66 -37.50 -27.17
CA ALA A 538 13.03 -37.05 -26.85
C ALA A 538 14.16 -37.82 -27.57
N LEU A 539 13.87 -39.02 -28.10
CA LEU A 539 14.79 -39.84 -28.89
C LEU A 539 15.13 -39.23 -30.27
N ILE A 540 14.16 -38.65 -30.99
CA ILE A 540 14.38 -38.12 -32.35
C ILE A 540 15.19 -36.81 -32.29
N ALA A 541 14.97 -36.02 -31.24
CA ALA A 541 15.79 -34.85 -30.93
C ALA A 541 17.25 -35.26 -30.65
N SER A 542 17.47 -36.35 -29.90
CA SER A 542 18.80 -36.89 -29.58
C SER A 542 19.59 -37.32 -30.81
N ASP A 543 18.96 -38.04 -31.75
CA ASP A 543 19.63 -38.52 -32.97
C ASP A 543 20.04 -37.38 -33.92
N ARG A 544 19.21 -36.34 -34.01
CA ARG A 544 19.45 -35.17 -34.87
C ARG A 544 20.50 -34.22 -34.27
N VAL A 545 20.53 -34.09 -32.94
CA VAL A 545 21.63 -33.45 -32.19
C VAL A 545 22.96 -34.13 -32.49
N ALA A 546 23.01 -35.47 -32.49
CA ALA A 546 24.22 -36.23 -32.80
C ALA A 546 24.71 -36.08 -34.27
N GLU A 547 23.81 -35.78 -35.20
CA GLU A 547 24.13 -35.58 -36.62
C GLU A 547 24.66 -34.17 -36.94
N VAL A 548 24.04 -33.12 -36.39
CA VAL A 548 24.49 -31.73 -36.59
C VAL A 548 25.85 -31.45 -35.94
N PHE A 549 26.14 -32.12 -34.82
CA PHE A 549 27.45 -32.08 -34.17
C PHE A 549 28.57 -32.69 -35.03
N ARG A 550 28.25 -33.67 -35.89
CA ARG A 550 29.23 -34.24 -36.82
C ARG A 550 29.59 -33.27 -37.96
N GLU A 551 28.78 -32.24 -38.19
CA GLU A 551 28.96 -31.29 -39.31
C GLU A 551 29.51 -29.90 -38.92
N GLY A 552 29.62 -29.56 -37.62
CA GLY A 552 30.40 -28.40 -37.16
C GLY A 552 29.84 -26.99 -37.45
N LYS A 553 28.53 -26.80 -37.62
CA LYS A 553 27.90 -25.47 -37.88
C LYS A 553 27.49 -24.77 -36.57
N THR A 554 28.07 -23.61 -36.25
CA THR A 554 28.00 -22.97 -34.90
C THR A 554 27.15 -21.69 -34.76
N ASP A 555 26.62 -21.12 -35.85
CA ASP A 555 26.04 -19.76 -35.82
C ASP A 555 24.54 -19.72 -35.49
N GLU A 556 23.78 -20.71 -35.93
CA GLU A 556 22.33 -20.80 -35.73
C GLU A 556 21.90 -21.05 -34.26
N PRO A 557 22.59 -21.88 -33.46
CA PRO A 557 22.27 -22.06 -32.03
C PRO A 557 22.44 -20.79 -31.18
N LYS A 558 23.46 -19.98 -31.49
CA LYS A 558 23.71 -18.70 -30.79
C LYS A 558 22.59 -17.68 -31.04
N GLU A 559 22.02 -17.66 -32.24
CA GLU A 559 20.87 -16.81 -32.54
C GLU A 559 19.60 -17.27 -31.83
N ILE A 560 19.38 -18.58 -31.71
CA ILE A 560 18.22 -19.11 -30.98
C ILE A 560 18.29 -18.73 -29.50
N LEU A 561 19.44 -18.93 -28.85
CA LEU A 561 19.63 -18.57 -27.45
C LEU A 561 19.48 -17.06 -27.20
N LYS A 562 20.04 -16.21 -28.07
CA LYS A 562 19.86 -14.75 -27.98
C LYS A 562 18.39 -14.35 -28.13
N ALA A 563 17.67 -14.96 -29.07
CA ALA A 563 16.25 -14.72 -29.26
C ALA A 563 15.45 -15.15 -28.03
N MET A 564 15.74 -16.33 -27.49
CA MET A 564 15.03 -16.89 -26.33
C MET A 564 15.34 -16.10 -25.05
N PHE A 565 16.57 -15.63 -24.86
CA PHE A 565 16.93 -14.72 -23.76
C PHE A 565 16.19 -13.39 -23.85
N ALA A 566 16.13 -12.80 -25.05
CA ALA A 566 15.37 -11.58 -25.29
C ALA A 566 13.86 -11.80 -25.07
N ILE A 567 13.31 -12.94 -25.49
CA ILE A 567 11.91 -13.33 -25.24
C ILE A 567 11.66 -13.49 -23.74
N ALA A 568 12.56 -14.15 -23.02
CA ALA A 568 12.50 -14.27 -21.58
C ALA A 568 12.46 -12.88 -20.94
N GLN A 569 13.23 -11.91 -21.42
CA GLN A 569 13.19 -10.51 -20.99
C GLN A 569 11.94 -9.73 -21.42
N GLY A 570 10.94 -10.38 -22.00
CA GLY A 570 9.70 -9.74 -22.50
C GLY A 570 9.88 -8.94 -23.80
N ARG A 571 11.04 -9.08 -24.47
CA ARG A 571 11.32 -8.46 -25.77
C ARG A 571 10.82 -9.37 -26.90
N GLY A 572 10.62 -8.79 -28.08
CA GLY A 572 10.18 -9.57 -29.25
C GLY A 572 8.69 -9.90 -29.30
N LYS A 573 7.81 -9.01 -28.83
CA LYS A 573 6.36 -9.24 -28.85
C LYS A 573 5.82 -9.59 -30.26
N GLY A 574 5.07 -10.68 -30.33
CA GLY A 574 4.27 -11.08 -31.49
C GLY A 574 3.05 -10.17 -31.69
N LYS A 575 2.16 -10.57 -32.59
CA LYS A 575 0.93 -9.82 -32.88
C LYS A 575 -0.24 -10.25 -31.99
N ASP A 576 -0.24 -11.51 -31.58
CA ASP A 576 -1.19 -12.04 -30.61
C ASP A 576 -0.64 -11.91 -29.19
N ALA A 577 -1.56 -11.73 -28.24
CA ALA A 577 -1.24 -11.72 -26.82
C ALA A 577 -0.65 -13.09 -26.41
N GLY A 578 0.39 -13.09 -25.58
CA GLY A 578 1.08 -14.31 -25.14
C GLY A 578 2.00 -14.95 -26.17
N ILE A 579 2.10 -14.38 -27.37
CA ILE A 579 2.93 -14.89 -28.46
C ILE A 579 4.12 -13.98 -28.68
N TYR A 580 5.29 -14.59 -28.80
CA TYR A 580 6.54 -13.88 -29.08
C TYR A 580 7.01 -14.14 -30.50
N CYS A 581 7.97 -13.35 -30.96
CA CYS A 581 8.52 -13.38 -32.30
C CYS A 581 10.04 -13.44 -32.23
N LYS A 582 10.61 -14.56 -32.69
CA LYS A 582 12.06 -14.79 -32.72
C LYS A 582 12.82 -13.67 -33.44
N LYS A 583 12.33 -13.20 -34.59
CA LYS A 583 12.96 -12.13 -35.39
C LYS A 583 12.99 -10.80 -34.64
N LYS A 584 11.86 -10.39 -34.06
CA LYS A 584 11.79 -9.16 -33.25
C LYS A 584 12.62 -9.25 -31.98
N ALA A 585 12.72 -10.43 -31.37
CA ALA A 585 13.55 -10.65 -30.19
C ALA A 585 15.04 -10.42 -30.50
N LEU A 586 15.45 -10.73 -31.73
CA LEU A 586 16.79 -10.47 -32.26
C LEU A 586 16.98 -9.04 -32.81
N GLY A 587 15.98 -8.17 -32.67
CA GLY A 587 16.05 -6.78 -33.13
C GLY A 587 15.69 -6.57 -34.61
N TYR A 588 15.23 -7.60 -35.31
CA TYR A 588 14.79 -7.48 -36.70
C TYR A 588 13.34 -7.00 -36.83
N ALA A 589 13.03 -6.33 -37.93
CA ALA A 589 11.66 -5.93 -38.28
C ALA A 589 10.78 -7.14 -38.61
N CYS A 590 9.45 -6.96 -38.55
CA CYS A 590 8.50 -8.01 -38.90
C CYS A 590 8.47 -8.23 -40.41
N GLU A 591 8.77 -9.45 -40.86
CA GLU A 591 8.72 -9.83 -42.28
C GLU A 591 7.29 -9.94 -42.82
N ASN A 592 6.29 -10.09 -41.94
CA ASN A 592 4.87 -10.21 -42.30
C ASN A 592 4.04 -9.07 -41.67
N PRO A 593 4.27 -7.79 -42.02
CA PRO A 593 3.65 -6.65 -41.35
C PRO A 593 2.13 -6.61 -41.52
N THR A 594 1.59 -7.19 -42.58
CA THR A 594 0.15 -7.18 -42.91
C THR A 594 -0.69 -8.23 -42.19
N TYR A 595 -0.08 -9.24 -41.55
CA TYR A 595 -0.85 -10.22 -40.78
C TYR A 595 -1.55 -9.55 -39.59
N GLU A 596 -2.83 -9.80 -39.37
CA GLU A 596 -3.49 -9.30 -38.15
C GLU A 596 -3.16 -10.16 -36.93
N SER A 597 -2.92 -11.46 -37.14
CA SER A 597 -2.60 -12.45 -36.11
C SER A 597 -1.44 -13.34 -36.56
N CYS A 598 -0.43 -13.54 -35.71
CA CYS A 598 0.63 -14.53 -35.90
C CYS A 598 0.08 -15.96 -35.80
N LEU A 599 -0.85 -16.22 -34.88
CA LEU A 599 -1.47 -17.53 -34.64
C LEU A 599 -2.36 -17.95 -35.81
N ALA A 600 -3.27 -17.09 -36.25
CA ALA A 600 -4.20 -17.40 -37.32
C ALA A 600 -3.50 -17.63 -38.67
N ASN A 601 -2.32 -17.02 -38.85
CA ASN A 601 -1.51 -17.15 -40.07
C ASN A 601 -0.33 -18.12 -39.92
N LEU A 602 -0.23 -18.86 -38.80
CA LEU A 602 0.83 -19.84 -38.53
C LEU A 602 2.23 -19.28 -38.82
N CYS A 603 2.51 -18.07 -38.33
CA CYS A 603 3.74 -17.34 -38.64
C CYS A 603 4.98 -18.16 -38.25
N PRO A 604 5.95 -18.42 -39.14
CA PRO A 604 7.07 -19.34 -38.85
C PRO A 604 8.03 -18.84 -37.76
N TYR A 605 7.90 -17.57 -37.36
CA TYR A 605 8.74 -16.96 -36.33
C TYR A 605 8.04 -16.81 -34.99
N HIS A 606 6.79 -17.28 -34.87
CA HIS A 606 6.07 -17.23 -33.61
C HIS A 606 6.69 -18.22 -32.61
N VAL A 607 6.71 -17.81 -31.34
CA VAL A 607 7.07 -18.67 -30.21
C VAL A 607 5.84 -18.69 -29.32
N PHE A 608 5.26 -19.88 -29.17
CA PHE A 608 4.06 -20.09 -28.39
C PHE A 608 4.44 -20.27 -26.92
N THR A 609 3.67 -19.70 -26.01
CA THR A 609 3.89 -19.87 -24.57
C THR A 609 2.59 -20.26 -23.90
N SER A 610 2.63 -20.69 -22.64
CA SER A 610 1.40 -20.94 -21.86
C SER A 610 0.49 -19.71 -21.80
N ASP A 611 1.05 -18.49 -21.83
CA ASP A 611 0.31 -17.23 -21.89
C ASP A 611 -0.41 -17.02 -23.25
N GLY A 612 -0.06 -17.78 -24.29
CA GLY A 612 -0.65 -17.71 -25.64
C GLY A 612 -1.95 -18.48 -25.81
N VAL A 613 -2.29 -19.37 -24.86
CA VAL A 613 -3.50 -20.21 -24.91
C VAL A 613 -4.79 -19.37 -24.99
N PRO A 614 -4.99 -18.29 -24.21
CA PRO A 614 -6.16 -17.43 -24.36
C PRO A 614 -6.27 -16.75 -25.73
N ALA A 615 -5.15 -16.33 -26.32
CA ALA A 615 -5.17 -15.72 -27.65
C ALA A 615 -5.53 -16.75 -28.73
N LEU A 616 -5.07 -17.98 -28.59
CA LEU A 616 -5.49 -19.09 -29.44
C LEU A 616 -6.99 -19.36 -29.31
N VAL A 617 -7.53 -19.41 -28.09
CA VAL A 617 -8.98 -19.53 -27.84
C VAL A 617 -9.77 -18.41 -28.50
N LYS A 618 -9.27 -17.17 -28.43
CA LYS A 618 -9.88 -16.02 -29.10
C LYS A 618 -9.89 -16.20 -30.62
N VAL A 619 -8.76 -16.62 -31.22
CA VAL A 619 -8.67 -16.89 -32.66
C VAL A 619 -9.67 -17.99 -33.09
N ILE A 620 -9.82 -19.04 -32.28
CA ILE A 620 -10.80 -20.12 -32.53
C ILE A 620 -12.22 -19.55 -32.56
N LYS A 621 -12.62 -18.80 -31.52
CA LYS A 621 -13.94 -18.17 -31.42
C LYS A 621 -14.21 -17.18 -32.56
N GLU A 622 -13.22 -16.39 -32.94
CA GLU A 622 -13.35 -15.44 -34.05
C GLU A 622 -13.57 -16.15 -35.40
N TYR A 623 -12.88 -17.25 -35.65
CA TYR A 623 -13.04 -18.02 -36.89
C TYR A 623 -14.37 -18.76 -36.95
N GLN A 624 -14.86 -19.30 -35.82
CA GLN A 624 -16.22 -19.86 -35.71
C GLN A 624 -17.27 -18.77 -35.97
N LEU A 625 -17.14 -17.60 -35.34
CA LEU A 625 -18.07 -16.49 -35.53
C LEU A 625 -18.05 -15.98 -36.98
N LYS A 626 -16.88 -15.90 -37.61
CA LYS A 626 -16.75 -15.53 -39.03
C LYS A 626 -17.42 -16.55 -39.95
N GLU A 627 -17.31 -17.85 -39.67
CA GLU A 627 -18.04 -18.88 -40.41
C GLU A 627 -19.56 -18.69 -40.27
N LEU A 628 -20.06 -18.49 -39.06
CA LEU A 628 -21.49 -18.30 -38.77
C LEU A 628 -22.06 -17.03 -39.41
N THR A 629 -21.36 -15.90 -39.26
CA THR A 629 -21.83 -14.58 -39.72
C THR A 629 -21.71 -14.39 -41.22
N THR A 630 -20.68 -14.97 -41.86
CA THR A 630 -20.47 -14.82 -43.32
C THR A 630 -20.99 -15.99 -44.14
N GLY A 631 -21.34 -17.11 -43.51
CA GLY A 631 -21.70 -18.37 -44.18
C GLY A 631 -20.54 -19.04 -44.93
N ASN A 632 -19.33 -18.49 -44.85
CA ASN A 632 -18.17 -18.97 -45.60
C ASN A 632 -17.48 -20.12 -44.86
N LYS A 633 -17.74 -21.35 -45.32
CA LYS A 633 -17.15 -22.59 -44.79
C LYS A 633 -15.62 -22.64 -44.82
N LYS A 634 -14.95 -21.76 -45.58
CA LYS A 634 -13.48 -21.69 -45.59
C LYS A 634 -12.90 -21.37 -44.22
N TYR A 635 -13.60 -20.59 -43.39
CA TYR A 635 -13.16 -20.28 -42.03
C TYR A 635 -13.18 -21.54 -41.15
N GLY A 636 -14.26 -22.31 -41.17
CA GLY A 636 -14.34 -23.59 -40.45
C GLY A 636 -13.35 -24.64 -40.96
N ILE A 637 -13.12 -24.71 -42.27
CA ILE A 637 -12.11 -25.60 -42.86
C ILE A 637 -10.71 -25.20 -42.42
N ALA A 638 -10.34 -23.92 -42.49
CA ALA A 638 -9.02 -23.43 -42.05
C ALA A 638 -8.80 -23.72 -40.56
N LEU A 639 -9.84 -23.52 -39.74
CA LEU A 639 -9.79 -23.82 -38.32
C LEU A 639 -9.51 -25.30 -38.04
N LYS A 640 -10.31 -26.20 -38.63
CA LYS A 640 -10.24 -27.65 -38.37
C LYS A 640 -9.04 -28.34 -39.02
N THR A 641 -8.55 -27.83 -40.15
CA THR A 641 -7.50 -28.51 -40.95
C THR A 641 -6.11 -27.89 -40.82
N LYS A 642 -6.00 -26.65 -40.34
CA LYS A 642 -4.73 -25.93 -40.24
C LYS A 642 -4.46 -25.40 -38.84
N ILE A 643 -5.34 -24.57 -38.29
CA ILE A 643 -5.07 -23.83 -37.05
C ILE A 643 -5.10 -24.76 -35.84
N ILE A 644 -6.21 -25.46 -35.58
CA ILE A 644 -6.32 -26.35 -34.41
C ILE A 644 -5.25 -27.45 -34.42
N PRO A 645 -5.04 -28.20 -35.54
CA PRO A 645 -4.01 -29.23 -35.56
C PRO A 645 -2.60 -28.71 -35.29
N ALA A 646 -2.26 -27.48 -35.72
CA ALA A 646 -0.93 -26.90 -35.52
C ALA A 646 -0.59 -26.62 -34.05
N PHE A 647 -1.61 -26.46 -33.18
CA PHE A 647 -1.41 -26.18 -31.76
C PHE A 647 -1.86 -27.33 -30.85
N GLN A 648 -2.46 -28.39 -31.39
CA GLN A 648 -3.02 -29.51 -30.61
C GLN A 648 -1.95 -30.18 -29.74
N ASP A 649 -0.78 -30.46 -30.30
CA ASP A 649 0.32 -31.13 -29.58
C ASP A 649 0.95 -30.21 -28.53
N ILE A 650 1.05 -28.91 -28.84
CA ILE A 650 1.56 -27.87 -27.93
C ILE A 650 0.62 -27.73 -26.72
N ILE A 651 -0.69 -27.64 -26.97
CA ILE A 651 -1.72 -27.61 -25.93
C ILE A 651 -1.67 -28.87 -25.07
N ASN A 652 -1.59 -30.06 -25.69
CA ASN A 652 -1.53 -31.32 -24.96
C ASN A 652 -0.28 -31.44 -24.09
N ALA A 653 0.87 -30.95 -24.56
CA ALA A 653 2.10 -30.91 -23.80
C ALA A 653 1.99 -29.97 -22.59
N ILE A 654 1.47 -28.74 -22.80
CA ILE A 654 1.22 -27.77 -21.72
C ILE A 654 0.25 -28.36 -20.69
N ILE A 655 -0.87 -28.95 -21.13
CA ILE A 655 -1.87 -29.56 -20.25
C ILE A 655 -1.25 -30.72 -19.44
N LYS A 656 -0.37 -31.53 -20.04
CA LYS A 656 0.23 -32.67 -19.34
C LYS A 656 1.10 -32.25 -18.15
N GLU A 657 1.73 -31.08 -18.24
CA GLU A 657 2.67 -30.53 -17.25
C GLU A 657 2.00 -29.65 -16.18
N MET A 658 0.70 -29.36 -16.32
CA MET A 658 -0.10 -28.63 -15.34
C MET A 658 -0.46 -29.48 -14.12
N SER A 659 -0.66 -28.86 -12.96
CA SER A 659 -1.26 -29.54 -11.80
C SER A 659 -2.66 -30.07 -12.15
N GLU A 660 -3.16 -31.10 -11.47
CA GLU A 660 -4.50 -31.65 -11.77
C GLU A 660 -5.63 -30.60 -11.66
N GLU A 661 -5.45 -29.60 -10.80
CA GLU A 661 -6.34 -28.44 -10.64
C GLU A 661 -6.26 -27.47 -11.84
N ASP A 662 -5.05 -27.18 -12.32
CA ASP A 662 -4.78 -26.32 -13.49
C ASP A 662 -5.27 -26.96 -14.81
N LYS A 663 -5.19 -28.30 -14.91
CA LYS A 663 -5.70 -29.10 -16.02
C LYS A 663 -7.21 -28.94 -16.18
N ALA A 664 -7.96 -28.95 -15.09
CA ALA A 664 -9.42 -28.87 -15.14
C ALA A 664 -9.91 -27.54 -15.70
N GLY A 665 -9.34 -26.41 -15.25
CA GLY A 665 -9.70 -25.08 -15.74
C GLY A 665 -9.32 -24.84 -17.21
N THR A 666 -8.14 -25.30 -17.61
CA THR A 666 -7.63 -25.14 -18.98
C THR A 666 -8.39 -26.03 -19.97
N LYS A 667 -8.69 -27.29 -19.57
CA LYS A 667 -9.57 -28.17 -20.36
C LYS A 667 -10.95 -27.56 -20.54
N LYS A 668 -11.55 -27.02 -19.47
CA LYS A 668 -12.86 -26.36 -19.55
C LYS A 668 -12.88 -25.16 -20.50
N LEU A 669 -11.86 -24.30 -20.44
CA LEU A 669 -11.70 -23.16 -21.36
C LEU A 669 -11.57 -23.59 -22.84
N ILE A 670 -10.84 -24.67 -23.10
CA ILE A 670 -10.64 -25.22 -24.45
C ILE A 670 -11.92 -25.92 -24.92
N GLU A 671 -12.58 -26.69 -24.07
CA GLU A 671 -13.87 -27.35 -24.35
C GLU A 671 -14.97 -26.33 -24.66
N GLU A 672 -15.08 -25.24 -23.91
CA GLU A 672 -16.01 -24.14 -24.18
C GLU A 672 -15.72 -23.43 -25.52
N ALA A 673 -14.46 -23.39 -25.95
CA ALA A 673 -14.09 -22.82 -27.25
C ALA A 673 -14.34 -23.78 -28.41
N LEU A 674 -14.15 -25.08 -28.20
CA LEU A 674 -14.32 -26.11 -29.23
C LEU A 674 -15.78 -26.53 -29.43
N ASN A 675 -16.60 -26.47 -28.38
CA ASN A 675 -18.01 -26.90 -28.37
C ASN A 675 -19.00 -25.74 -28.59
N GLY A 676 -18.50 -24.52 -28.82
CA GLY A 676 -19.31 -23.36 -29.20
C GLY A 676 -19.91 -23.46 -30.60
#